data_AF-A0A0B7ISG1-F1
#
_entry.id   AF-A0A0B7ISG1-F1
#
_cell.length_a   1.000
_cell.length_b   1.000
_cell.length_c   1.000
_cell.angle_alpha   90.00
_cell.angle_beta   90.00
_cell.angle_gamma   90.00
#
_symmetry.space_group_name_H-M   'P 1'
#
loop_
_entity.id
_entity.type
_entity.pdbx_description
1 polymer ?
#
loop_
_entity_poly.entity_id
_entity_poly.type
_entity_poly.pdbx_seq_one_letter_code
_entity_poly.pdbx_strand_id
1 'polypeptide(L)'
;MIRNLIFLTLMFAFFLKGFAQQDGQHVFKQVENTFEQTRWAETLEDITELPVGIRETKDGMEYAIIITQATFLPEQTLVNAYARLTVPDSESPTGKKELFFGATGLSFSYEGQIVGDMRLSLLGDFTVSSNKNWEFLLRGGGIDTRTGDTVGDLTYITFDCDGLREIALNGVIRVSPQLIVPVDERTYTPILNGRVETSVALKAESWNNLLLRVSLPAFAITKQVQSSDRGAFVFEAEDIILDMSDTHNAEGMFLPQGYEEYLVAEAESWRGFYMGKLKITLPEEFKKSESRVSFSAERFILDSYGVSGSFSAENLISLNEGTTAGGENAWRYSLDFIKADFMASKIKGGALSGRMLLPIESADDSEDTADVAANDKAKKSSEKGILFTGTFTDDDYMLRASSLEKLNFDLWRAQATIEPSSYLELRVKNKKFIPKAVLNGQMSLRENSTDKNSYEFNGITFRKFTLQTEEPYISAEHFGVTGEQRLANFPVSVKDVNVNFKGNRAMLNFGIRVGLQKDKFSAEGGFSIYAKREKASWQYDTFDVNELALNNVDVTVATVSGRLKLMKDDPLYGNGFRAMLAVEIENPAIKVDANAVFGNKDFRYWGFDAAVDGLNIPASFVNITGFVGGAYYRMRPEDGTMANKDKEGNISGIKRAFELIPDASVELELKAGVLGAFQSKCSFFMAI
;
A
#
# COMPACT_ATOMS: atom_id res chain seq x y z
N MET A 1 -7.25 -89.10 46.29
CA MET A 1 -7.94 -87.81 46.10
C MET A 1 -7.05 -86.60 46.45
N ILE A 2 -5.73 -86.64 46.17
CA ILE A 2 -4.76 -85.53 46.41
C ILE A 2 -3.75 -85.43 45.21
N ARG A 3 -4.11 -85.97 44.04
CA ARG A 3 -3.21 -85.97 42.86
C ARG A 3 -3.75 -85.20 41.65
N ASN A 4 -5.01 -84.73 41.71
CA ASN A 4 -5.64 -83.90 40.67
C ASN A 4 -5.72 -82.41 41.03
N LEU A 5 -5.28 -81.99 42.22
CA LEU A 5 -5.27 -80.57 42.61
C LEU A 5 -3.96 -79.85 42.20
N ILE A 6 -2.89 -80.61 41.96
CA ILE A 6 -1.57 -80.07 41.56
C ILE A 6 -1.50 -79.83 40.04
N PHE A 7 -2.26 -80.55 39.23
CA PHE A 7 -2.32 -80.31 37.78
C PHE A 7 -3.19 -79.09 37.42
N LEU A 8 -4.18 -78.76 38.24
CA LEU A 8 -5.01 -77.56 38.04
C LEU A 8 -4.32 -76.27 38.52
N THR A 9 -3.39 -76.35 39.49
CA THR A 9 -2.56 -75.20 39.89
C THR A 9 -1.40 -74.94 38.94
N LEU A 10 -0.94 -75.93 38.16
CA LEU A 10 0.13 -75.76 37.17
C LEU A 10 -0.35 -75.27 35.79
N MET A 11 -1.63 -75.47 35.41
CA MET A 11 -2.20 -74.78 34.24
C MET A 11 -2.67 -73.35 34.55
N PHE A 12 -3.02 -73.04 35.81
CA PHE A 12 -3.32 -71.65 36.21
C PHE A 12 -2.06 -70.80 36.44
N ALA A 13 -0.92 -71.44 36.71
CA ALA A 13 0.37 -70.76 36.87
C ALA A 13 1.02 -70.31 35.54
N PHE A 14 0.55 -70.79 34.39
CA PHE A 14 1.04 -70.33 33.08
C PHE A 14 0.34 -69.08 32.55
N PHE A 15 -0.74 -68.61 33.21
CA PHE A 15 -1.34 -67.29 32.95
C PHE A 15 -0.92 -66.20 33.95
N LEU A 16 -0.13 -66.54 34.98
CA LEU A 16 0.22 -65.62 36.08
C LEU A 16 1.70 -65.21 36.14
N LYS A 17 2.48 -65.42 35.07
CA LYS A 17 3.82 -64.82 34.95
C LYS A 17 3.92 -63.97 33.68
N GLY A 18 3.45 -62.75 33.82
CA GLY A 18 3.62 -61.69 32.83
C GLY A 18 3.11 -60.31 33.27
N PHE A 19 2.83 -60.07 34.55
CA PHE A 19 2.40 -58.75 35.03
C PHE A 19 3.55 -58.07 35.78
N ALA A 20 4.58 -57.71 35.02
CA ALA A 20 5.61 -56.78 35.45
C ALA A 20 5.60 -55.62 34.45
N GLN A 21 5.17 -54.46 34.96
CA GLN A 21 5.31 -53.12 34.36
C GLN A 21 5.27 -53.09 32.83
N GLN A 22 4.07 -53.14 32.27
CA GLN A 22 3.86 -53.08 30.83
C GLN A 22 3.46 -51.67 30.41
N ASP A 23 4.13 -51.15 29.39
CA ASP A 23 3.78 -49.91 28.71
C ASP A 23 2.31 -49.95 28.23
N GLY A 24 1.62 -48.80 28.21
CA GLY A 24 0.21 -48.72 27.81
C GLY A 24 -0.12 -49.37 26.45
N GLN A 25 0.86 -49.49 25.55
CA GLN A 25 0.72 -50.19 24.27
C GLN A 25 0.49 -51.71 24.39
N HIS A 26 0.96 -52.35 25.46
CA HIS A 26 0.76 -53.78 25.65
C HIS A 26 -0.67 -54.08 26.15
N VAL A 27 -1.20 -53.25 27.05
CA VAL A 27 -2.61 -53.35 27.49
C VAL A 27 -3.53 -53.13 26.29
N PHE A 28 -3.24 -52.13 25.45
CA PHE A 28 -3.99 -51.87 24.22
C PHE A 28 -4.09 -53.09 23.31
N LYS A 29 -2.95 -53.70 22.93
CA LYS A 29 -2.94 -54.90 22.06
C LYS A 29 -3.66 -56.08 22.68
N GLN A 30 -3.61 -56.23 24.00
CA GLN A 30 -4.31 -57.30 24.68
C GLN A 30 -5.83 -57.08 24.63
N VAL A 31 -6.30 -55.85 24.85
CA VAL A 31 -7.72 -55.49 24.73
C VAL A 31 -8.20 -55.72 23.29
N GLU A 32 -7.46 -55.21 22.30
CA GLU A 32 -7.75 -55.40 20.87
C GLU A 32 -7.89 -56.88 20.51
N ASN A 33 -6.90 -57.71 20.86
CA ASN A 33 -6.98 -59.17 20.66
C ASN A 33 -8.17 -59.83 21.37
N THR A 34 -8.58 -59.28 22.53
CA THR A 34 -9.74 -59.81 23.27
C THR A 34 -11.03 -59.50 22.52
N PHE A 35 -11.18 -58.30 21.95
CA PHE A 35 -12.33 -57.95 21.10
C PHE A 35 -12.46 -58.91 19.90
N GLU A 36 -11.36 -59.24 19.25
CA GLU A 36 -11.33 -60.17 18.10
C GLU A 36 -11.72 -61.62 18.46
N GLN A 37 -11.49 -62.03 19.71
CA GLN A 37 -11.79 -63.37 20.21
C GLN A 37 -13.12 -63.46 20.97
N THR A 38 -13.79 -62.33 21.19
CA THR A 38 -15.03 -62.25 22.00
C THR A 38 -16.23 -62.82 21.25
N ARG A 39 -17.06 -63.58 21.95
CA ARG A 39 -18.38 -63.96 21.43
C ARG A 39 -19.37 -62.82 21.65
N TRP A 40 -20.07 -62.45 20.60
CA TRP A 40 -21.11 -61.41 20.62
C TRP A 40 -22.45 -62.03 20.96
N ALA A 41 -23.03 -61.58 22.07
CA ALA A 41 -24.38 -61.94 22.48
C ALA A 41 -25.39 -60.90 21.94
N GLU A 42 -26.62 -61.32 21.67
CA GLU A 42 -27.70 -60.39 21.31
C GLU A 42 -28.30 -59.73 22.56
N THR A 43 -28.29 -60.43 23.71
CA THR A 43 -28.72 -59.91 25.00
C THR A 43 -27.80 -60.37 26.13
N LEU A 44 -27.81 -59.67 27.28
CA LEU A 44 -27.03 -60.07 28.48
C LEU A 44 -27.42 -61.46 29.03
N GLU A 45 -28.57 -62.00 28.64
CA GLU A 45 -29.09 -63.29 29.11
C GLU A 45 -28.44 -64.49 28.38
N ASP A 46 -27.83 -64.26 27.20
CA ASP A 46 -27.18 -65.29 26.38
C ASP A 46 -25.73 -65.60 26.82
N ILE A 47 -25.28 -65.00 27.93
CA ILE A 47 -23.91 -65.04 28.42
C ILE A 47 -23.64 -66.35 29.18
N THR A 48 -22.88 -67.28 28.59
CA THR A 48 -22.48 -68.55 29.24
C THR A 48 -21.00 -68.66 29.60
N GLU A 49 -20.13 -67.85 28.98
CA GLU A 49 -18.68 -67.85 29.21
C GLU A 49 -18.08 -66.45 28.99
N LEU A 50 -16.96 -66.13 29.66
CA LEU A 50 -16.20 -64.90 29.47
C LEU A 50 -14.94 -65.15 28.61
N PRO A 51 -14.47 -64.19 27.79
CA PRO A 51 -15.04 -62.86 27.58
C PRO A 51 -16.31 -62.91 26.73
N VAL A 52 -17.22 -61.99 27.00
CA VAL A 52 -18.50 -61.85 26.29
C VAL A 52 -18.76 -60.37 26.04
N GLY A 53 -19.49 -60.05 24.96
CA GLY A 53 -19.79 -58.66 24.65
C GLY A 53 -21.10 -58.43 23.93
N ILE A 54 -21.51 -57.17 23.97
CA ILE A 54 -22.64 -56.62 23.21
C ILE A 54 -22.08 -55.56 22.26
N ARG A 55 -22.65 -55.49 21.07
CA ARG A 55 -22.36 -54.46 20.08
C ARG A 55 -23.65 -53.77 19.65
N GLU A 56 -23.59 -52.47 19.46
CA GLU A 56 -24.71 -51.64 19.05
C GLU A 56 -24.22 -50.61 18.02
N THR A 57 -25.13 -50.14 17.17
CA THR A 57 -24.89 -48.97 16.32
C THR A 57 -25.86 -47.87 16.70
N LYS A 58 -25.33 -46.73 17.14
CA LYS A 58 -26.09 -45.53 17.51
C LYS A 58 -25.55 -44.35 16.71
N ASP A 59 -26.42 -43.60 16.06
CA ASP A 59 -26.08 -42.45 15.19
C ASP A 59 -24.97 -42.73 14.14
N GLY A 60 -24.95 -43.95 13.58
CA GLY A 60 -23.96 -44.36 12.58
C GLY A 60 -22.60 -44.76 13.14
N MET A 61 -22.44 -44.77 14.46
CA MET A 61 -21.23 -45.13 15.18
C MET A 61 -21.39 -46.50 15.83
N GLU A 62 -20.38 -47.38 15.68
CA GLU A 62 -20.39 -48.68 16.33
C GLU A 62 -19.77 -48.56 17.72
N TYR A 63 -20.53 -49.00 18.72
CA TYR A 63 -20.09 -49.15 20.09
C TYR A 63 -20.14 -50.62 20.45
N ALA A 64 -19.08 -51.11 21.09
CA ALA A 64 -19.05 -52.46 21.61
C ALA A 64 -18.53 -52.45 23.03
N ILE A 65 -19.11 -53.28 23.89
CA ILE A 65 -18.66 -53.47 25.27
C ILE A 65 -18.44 -54.95 25.52
N ILE A 66 -17.33 -55.28 26.19
CA ILE A 66 -16.98 -56.63 26.57
C ILE A 66 -16.73 -56.70 28.08
N ILE A 67 -17.19 -57.78 28.70
CA ILE A 67 -16.84 -58.15 30.08
C ILE A 67 -15.80 -59.26 29.98
N THR A 68 -14.65 -59.06 30.61
CA THR A 68 -13.50 -59.98 30.49
C THR A 68 -13.26 -60.79 31.76
N GLN A 69 -13.69 -60.28 32.91
CA GLN A 69 -13.55 -60.93 34.21
C GLN A 69 -14.69 -60.52 35.14
N ALA A 70 -15.17 -61.47 35.94
CA ALA A 70 -16.12 -61.23 37.02
C ALA A 70 -15.63 -61.90 38.32
N THR A 71 -15.70 -61.17 39.43
CA THR A 71 -15.35 -61.62 40.78
C THR A 71 -16.58 -61.49 41.67
N PHE A 72 -17.14 -62.62 42.10
CA PHE A 72 -18.32 -62.66 42.96
C PHE A 72 -17.90 -62.48 44.42
N LEU A 73 -18.35 -61.39 45.06
CA LEU A 73 -18.21 -61.13 46.49
C LEU A 73 -19.53 -61.44 47.21
N PRO A 74 -19.60 -61.40 48.56
CA PRO A 74 -20.84 -61.65 49.31
C PRO A 74 -21.92 -60.57 49.23
N GLU A 75 -21.57 -59.35 48.78
CA GLU A 75 -22.53 -58.23 48.68
C GLU A 75 -22.67 -57.66 47.26
N GLN A 76 -21.75 -58.00 46.34
CA GLN A 76 -21.72 -57.46 44.97
C GLN A 76 -20.90 -58.37 44.04
N THR A 77 -21.04 -58.16 42.73
CA THR A 77 -20.11 -58.70 41.73
C THR A 77 -19.21 -57.58 41.23
N LEU A 78 -17.91 -57.81 41.16
CA LEU A 78 -16.95 -56.88 40.57
C LEU A 78 -16.58 -57.35 39.16
N VAL A 79 -16.71 -56.50 38.16
CA VAL A 79 -16.40 -56.85 36.76
C VAL A 79 -15.34 -55.95 36.15
N ASN A 80 -14.62 -56.50 35.18
CA ASN A 80 -13.70 -55.77 34.33
C ASN A 80 -14.33 -55.61 32.95
N ALA A 81 -14.58 -54.36 32.55
CA ALA A 81 -15.25 -54.05 31.30
C ALA A 81 -14.35 -53.17 30.41
N TYR A 82 -14.40 -53.47 29.11
CA TYR A 82 -13.72 -52.70 28.08
C TYR A 82 -14.72 -52.36 27.00
N ALA A 83 -14.60 -51.17 26.42
CA ALA A 83 -15.44 -50.75 25.32
C ALA A 83 -14.60 -50.29 24.13
N ARG A 84 -15.17 -50.45 22.95
CA ARG A 84 -14.63 -50.01 21.67
C ARG A 84 -15.62 -49.04 21.04
N LEU A 85 -15.14 -47.87 20.66
CA LEU A 85 -15.87 -46.90 19.85
C LEU A 85 -15.15 -46.74 18.52
N THR A 86 -15.84 -47.06 17.43
CA THR A 86 -15.29 -46.94 16.08
C THR A 86 -15.68 -45.61 15.45
N VAL A 87 -14.72 -44.70 15.29
CA VAL A 87 -14.91 -43.35 14.75
C VAL A 87 -14.39 -43.19 13.32
N PRO A 88 -14.91 -42.25 12.52
CA PRO A 88 -14.31 -41.89 11.24
C PRO A 88 -12.89 -41.34 11.40
N ASP A 89 -11.96 -41.76 10.55
CA ASP A 89 -10.58 -41.26 10.52
C ASP A 89 -10.03 -41.28 9.08
N SER A 90 -9.80 -40.10 8.51
CA SER A 90 -9.39 -39.97 7.10
C SER A 90 -7.98 -40.48 6.82
N GLU A 91 -7.12 -40.51 7.83
CA GLU A 91 -5.74 -40.96 7.73
C GLU A 91 -5.61 -42.47 8.01
N SER A 92 -6.69 -43.13 8.44
CA SER A 92 -6.73 -44.58 8.59
C SER A 92 -6.94 -45.25 7.23
N PRO A 93 -6.21 -46.34 6.91
CA PRO A 93 -6.42 -47.12 5.68
C PRO A 93 -7.84 -47.65 5.51
N THR A 94 -8.57 -47.87 6.61
CA THR A 94 -9.96 -48.37 6.60
C THR A 94 -10.99 -47.23 6.61
N GLY A 95 -10.55 -45.97 6.69
CA GLY A 95 -11.40 -44.80 6.92
C GLY A 95 -12.00 -44.72 8.32
N LYS A 96 -11.62 -45.64 9.22
CA LYS A 96 -12.14 -45.76 10.58
C LYS A 96 -11.00 -45.96 11.58
N LYS A 97 -11.20 -45.50 12.80
CA LYS A 97 -10.28 -45.68 13.92
C LYS A 97 -11.03 -46.20 15.14
N GLU A 98 -10.43 -47.18 15.80
CA GLU A 98 -10.99 -47.79 16.99
C GLU A 98 -10.39 -47.14 18.23
N LEU A 99 -11.26 -46.61 19.08
CA LEU A 99 -10.93 -46.04 20.38
C LEU A 99 -11.30 -47.04 21.46
N PHE A 100 -10.35 -47.38 22.33
CA PHE A 100 -10.56 -48.38 23.37
C PHE A 100 -10.63 -47.73 24.75
N PHE A 101 -11.65 -48.13 25.51
CA PHE A 101 -11.95 -47.62 26.84
C PHE A 101 -11.96 -48.79 27.83
N GLY A 102 -11.67 -48.53 29.09
CA GLY A 102 -11.74 -49.59 30.09
C GLY A 102 -11.83 -49.09 31.52
N ALA A 103 -12.40 -49.94 32.37
CA ALA A 103 -12.36 -49.82 33.81
C ALA A 103 -12.40 -51.21 34.43
N THR A 104 -11.88 -51.34 35.65
CA THR A 104 -11.88 -52.61 36.38
C THR A 104 -12.49 -52.43 37.76
N GLY A 105 -13.00 -53.53 38.33
CA GLY A 105 -13.66 -53.48 39.63
C GLY A 105 -15.02 -52.75 39.63
N LEU A 106 -15.74 -52.76 38.50
CA LEU A 106 -17.07 -52.16 38.39
C LEU A 106 -18.11 -52.99 39.16
N SER A 107 -18.92 -52.35 39.99
CA SER A 107 -19.94 -53.03 40.81
C SER A 107 -21.21 -53.36 40.00
N PHE A 108 -21.59 -54.63 40.04
CA PHE A 108 -22.82 -55.17 39.47
C PHE A 108 -23.66 -55.85 40.57
N SER A 109 -24.97 -55.77 40.45
CA SER A 109 -25.91 -56.50 41.29
C SER A 109 -25.89 -58.00 40.96
N TYR A 110 -26.42 -58.84 41.85
CA TYR A 110 -26.59 -60.28 41.57
C TYR A 110 -27.59 -60.57 40.45
N GLU A 111 -28.43 -59.61 40.12
CA GLU A 111 -29.37 -59.67 39.00
C GLU A 111 -28.73 -59.19 37.69
N GLY A 112 -27.42 -58.89 37.70
CA GLY A 112 -26.69 -58.45 36.52
C GLY A 112 -26.90 -56.99 36.14
N GLN A 113 -27.50 -56.18 37.03
CA GLN A 113 -27.72 -54.75 36.79
C GLN A 113 -26.47 -53.95 37.17
N ILE A 114 -26.17 -52.92 36.39
CA ILE A 114 -25.12 -51.96 36.70
C ILE A 114 -25.52 -51.19 37.98
N VAL A 115 -24.64 -51.14 38.98
CA VAL A 115 -24.88 -50.36 40.19
C VAL A 115 -24.32 -48.95 39.99
N GLY A 116 -25.20 -48.01 39.62
CA GLY A 116 -24.83 -46.65 39.26
C GLY A 116 -24.52 -46.51 37.77
N ASP A 117 -23.51 -45.72 37.44
CA ASP A 117 -23.08 -45.46 36.06
C ASP A 117 -21.77 -46.22 35.76
N MET A 118 -21.70 -46.95 34.65
CA MET A 118 -20.48 -47.63 34.23
C MET A 118 -19.61 -46.68 33.40
N ARG A 119 -18.65 -46.02 34.05
CA ARG A 119 -17.68 -45.15 33.39
C ARG A 119 -16.44 -45.92 32.96
N LEU A 120 -16.07 -45.81 31.67
CA LEU A 120 -14.89 -46.41 31.07
C LEU A 120 -14.00 -45.30 30.51
N SER A 121 -12.74 -45.20 30.95
CA SER A 121 -11.82 -44.15 30.48
C SER A 121 -11.04 -44.61 29.24
N LEU A 122 -10.72 -43.67 28.35
CA LEU A 122 -9.95 -43.91 27.13
C LEU A 122 -8.54 -44.41 27.49
N LEU A 123 -8.09 -45.51 26.87
CA LEU A 123 -6.84 -46.18 27.18
C LEU A 123 -5.69 -45.63 26.34
N GLY A 124 -5.15 -44.48 26.75
CA GLY A 124 -4.08 -43.76 26.08
C GLY A 124 -4.56 -42.62 25.17
N ASP A 125 -3.61 -41.85 24.64
CA ASP A 125 -3.91 -40.73 23.75
C ASP A 125 -4.14 -41.20 22.31
N PHE A 126 -5.18 -40.66 21.66
CA PHE A 126 -5.50 -40.98 20.27
C PHE A 126 -5.70 -39.72 19.45
N THR A 127 -5.00 -39.63 18.32
CA THR A 127 -5.31 -38.61 17.30
C THR A 127 -6.35 -39.15 16.33
N VAL A 128 -7.49 -38.49 16.21
CA VAL A 128 -8.49 -38.74 15.18
C VAL A 128 -8.42 -37.61 14.17
N SER A 129 -8.38 -37.92 12.88
CA SER A 129 -8.23 -36.95 11.80
C SER A 129 -9.50 -36.93 10.96
N SER A 130 -10.13 -35.77 10.85
CA SER A 130 -11.27 -35.62 9.92
C SER A 130 -10.79 -35.48 8.47
N ASN A 131 -9.58 -34.96 8.28
CA ASN A 131 -8.88 -34.80 7.01
C ASN A 131 -7.38 -34.53 7.31
N LYS A 132 -6.55 -34.48 6.26
CA LYS A 132 -5.10 -34.18 6.37
C LYS A 132 -4.74 -32.84 7.04
N ASN A 133 -5.69 -31.92 7.17
CA ASN A 133 -5.47 -30.58 7.71
C ASN A 133 -6.02 -30.40 9.14
N TRP A 134 -6.70 -31.41 9.70
CA TRP A 134 -7.43 -31.32 10.96
C TRP A 134 -7.26 -32.56 11.82
N GLU A 135 -6.69 -32.36 13.00
CA GLU A 135 -6.42 -33.41 13.97
C GLU A 135 -7.14 -33.10 15.29
N PHE A 136 -7.81 -34.09 15.87
CA PHE A 136 -8.30 -34.06 17.24
C PHE A 136 -7.51 -35.06 18.08
N LEU A 137 -6.59 -34.55 18.91
CA LEU A 137 -5.87 -35.33 19.90
C LEU A 137 -6.74 -35.50 21.15
N LEU A 138 -7.36 -36.66 21.29
CA LEU A 138 -8.03 -37.08 22.51
C LEU A 138 -7.00 -37.48 23.56
N ARG A 139 -7.15 -36.94 24.77
CA ARG A 139 -6.34 -37.31 25.93
C ARG A 139 -7.01 -38.42 26.69
N GLY A 140 -6.31 -39.54 26.81
CA GLY A 140 -6.75 -40.67 27.60
C GLY A 140 -6.01 -40.77 28.91
N GLY A 141 -6.37 -41.83 29.63
CA GLY A 141 -5.72 -42.25 30.85
C GLY A 141 -5.14 -43.65 30.71
N GLY A 142 -5.08 -44.35 31.84
CA GLY A 142 -4.77 -45.77 31.90
C GLY A 142 -5.55 -46.46 33.00
N ILE A 143 -5.27 -47.74 33.20
CA ILE A 143 -5.79 -48.52 34.33
C ILE A 143 -4.61 -48.82 35.25
N ASP A 144 -4.74 -48.47 36.54
CA ASP A 144 -3.81 -48.95 37.56
C ASP A 144 -3.98 -50.46 37.67
N THR A 145 -2.98 -51.22 37.23
CA THR A 145 -3.04 -52.68 37.20
C THR A 145 -3.00 -53.33 38.59
N ARG A 146 -2.72 -52.56 39.65
CA ARG A 146 -2.67 -53.02 41.05
C ARG A 146 -3.99 -52.77 41.77
N THR A 147 -4.65 -51.64 41.54
CA THR A 147 -5.91 -51.31 42.22
C THR A 147 -7.13 -51.55 41.34
N GLY A 148 -6.93 -51.54 40.03
CA GLY A 148 -8.00 -51.58 39.04
C GLY A 148 -8.66 -50.22 38.77
N ASP A 149 -8.15 -49.15 39.36
CA ASP A 149 -8.73 -47.82 39.19
C ASP A 149 -8.32 -47.22 37.84
N THR A 150 -9.22 -46.47 37.22
CA THR A 150 -8.90 -45.59 36.09
C THR A 150 -8.03 -44.42 36.57
N VAL A 151 -6.90 -44.21 35.91
CA VAL A 151 -5.97 -43.11 36.18
C VAL A 151 -6.03 -42.11 35.03
N GLY A 152 -6.32 -40.84 35.32
CA GLY A 152 -6.42 -39.81 34.28
C GLY A 152 -7.74 -39.87 33.52
N ASP A 153 -8.87 -39.77 34.24
CA ASP A 153 -10.24 -39.78 33.72
C ASP A 153 -10.57 -38.49 32.93
N LEU A 154 -9.89 -38.30 31.79
CA LEU A 154 -10.03 -37.14 30.91
C LEU A 154 -11.10 -37.36 29.84
N THR A 155 -10.85 -38.29 28.92
CA THR A 155 -11.83 -38.77 27.95
C THR A 155 -12.42 -40.09 28.44
N TYR A 156 -13.74 -40.16 28.55
CA TYR A 156 -14.45 -41.35 29.02
C TYR A 156 -15.80 -41.51 28.35
N ILE A 157 -16.35 -42.71 28.41
CA ILE A 157 -17.71 -43.01 28.02
C ILE A 157 -18.45 -43.62 29.21
N THR A 158 -19.74 -43.32 29.30
CA THR A 158 -20.61 -43.83 30.35
C THR A 158 -21.71 -44.68 29.73
N PHE A 159 -21.87 -45.88 30.25
CA PHE A 159 -22.94 -46.80 29.90
C PHE A 159 -23.92 -46.96 31.06
N ASP A 160 -25.18 -47.15 30.71
CA ASP A 160 -26.24 -47.65 31.60
C ASP A 160 -26.82 -48.96 31.04
N CYS A 161 -27.92 -49.44 31.60
CA CYS A 161 -28.56 -50.67 31.16
C CYS A 161 -29.20 -50.56 29.76
N ASP A 162 -29.42 -49.35 29.24
CA ASP A 162 -30.00 -49.07 27.93
C ASP A 162 -28.93 -48.80 26.86
N GLY A 163 -27.64 -48.82 27.23
CA GLY A 163 -26.51 -48.70 26.31
C GLY A 163 -25.65 -47.47 26.58
N LEU A 164 -25.11 -46.87 25.51
CA LEU A 164 -24.25 -45.68 25.64
C LEU A 164 -25.08 -44.46 26.02
N ARG A 165 -24.77 -43.88 27.17
CA ARG A 165 -25.45 -42.71 27.74
C ARG A 165 -24.71 -41.40 27.45
N GLU A 166 -23.39 -41.36 27.67
CA GLU A 166 -22.60 -40.12 27.57
C GLU A 166 -21.19 -40.40 27.04
N ILE A 167 -20.68 -39.48 26.21
CA ILE A 167 -19.28 -39.38 25.78
C ILE A 167 -18.73 -38.06 26.34
N ALA A 168 -17.73 -38.15 27.21
CA ALA A 168 -16.95 -37.01 27.66
C ALA A 168 -15.64 -36.97 26.87
N LEU A 169 -15.44 -35.93 26.08
CA LEU A 169 -14.25 -35.74 25.23
C LEU A 169 -13.36 -34.65 25.82
N ASN A 170 -12.09 -34.99 26.05
CA ASN A 170 -11.08 -34.04 26.51
C ASN A 170 -9.85 -34.14 25.62
N GLY A 171 -9.44 -33.03 25.02
CA GLY A 171 -8.36 -33.07 24.04
C GLY A 171 -7.96 -31.73 23.48
N VAL A 172 -7.23 -31.78 22.37
CA VAL A 172 -6.74 -30.61 21.63
C VAL A 172 -7.05 -30.79 20.16
N ILE A 173 -7.72 -29.81 19.57
CA ILE A 173 -7.88 -29.72 18.11
C ILE A 173 -6.71 -28.92 17.55
N ARG A 174 -6.12 -29.41 16.47
CA ARG A 174 -5.00 -28.80 15.78
C ARG A 174 -5.34 -28.58 14.32
N VAL A 175 -5.10 -27.36 13.86
CA VAL A 175 -5.20 -27.01 12.44
C VAL A 175 -3.81 -27.07 11.81
N SER A 176 -3.72 -27.67 10.63
CA SER A 176 -2.46 -27.85 9.95
C SER A 176 -1.77 -26.51 9.64
N PRO A 177 -0.43 -26.43 9.84
CA PRO A 177 0.37 -25.27 9.46
C PRO A 177 0.41 -25.04 7.95
N GLN A 178 -0.09 -25.96 7.13
CA GLN A 178 -0.23 -25.75 5.68
C GLN A 178 -1.41 -24.83 5.33
N LEU A 179 -2.41 -24.70 6.21
CA LEU A 179 -3.55 -23.80 6.04
C LEU A 179 -3.31 -22.45 6.71
N ILE A 180 -2.99 -22.48 8.00
CA ILE A 180 -2.84 -21.29 8.85
C ILE A 180 -1.69 -21.47 9.83
N VAL A 181 -1.08 -20.36 10.24
CA VAL A 181 -0.04 -20.31 11.28
C VAL A 181 -0.44 -19.32 12.37
N PRO A 182 -0.06 -19.56 13.65
CA PRO A 182 -0.32 -18.60 14.71
C PRO A 182 0.51 -17.34 14.50
N VAL A 183 0.04 -16.22 15.06
CA VAL A 183 0.79 -14.96 15.11
C VAL A 183 1.16 -14.61 16.54
N ASP A 184 2.26 -13.89 16.71
CA ASP A 184 2.59 -13.26 17.99
C ASP A 184 1.57 -12.15 18.30
N GLU A 185 0.91 -12.25 19.46
CA GLU A 185 -0.21 -11.38 19.84
C GLU A 185 0.19 -9.90 19.99
N ARG A 186 1.48 -9.60 20.21
CA ARG A 186 1.96 -8.22 20.42
C ARG A 186 2.41 -7.57 19.14
N THR A 187 3.10 -8.33 18.28
CA THR A 187 3.76 -7.82 17.08
C THR A 187 2.98 -8.13 15.81
N TYR A 188 1.97 -9.00 15.87
CA TYR A 188 1.26 -9.56 14.72
C TYR A 188 2.19 -10.24 13.71
N THR A 189 3.33 -10.74 14.19
CA THR A 189 4.31 -11.45 13.36
C THR A 189 3.92 -12.93 13.25
N PRO A 190 3.77 -13.50 12.05
CA PRO A 190 3.51 -14.92 11.88
C PRO A 190 4.64 -15.80 12.43
N ILE A 191 4.26 -16.85 13.17
CA ILE A 191 5.19 -17.85 13.72
C ILE A 191 5.24 -19.02 12.74
N LEU A 192 6.24 -19.01 11.85
CA LEU A 192 6.42 -20.05 10.84
C LEU A 192 6.50 -21.45 11.47
N ASN A 193 5.78 -22.40 10.88
CA ASN A 193 5.64 -23.79 11.38
C ASN A 193 4.99 -23.93 12.76
N GLY A 194 4.51 -22.85 13.36
CA GLY A 194 3.65 -22.92 14.55
C GLY A 194 2.33 -23.60 14.22
N ARG A 195 1.72 -24.24 15.22
CA ARG A 195 0.40 -24.87 15.09
C ARG A 195 -0.66 -24.00 15.78
N VAL A 196 -1.79 -23.81 15.10
CA VAL A 196 -2.99 -23.22 15.70
C VAL A 196 -3.74 -24.35 16.40
N GLU A 197 -3.89 -24.24 17.72
CA GLU A 197 -4.46 -25.30 18.54
C GLU A 197 -5.49 -24.73 19.53
N THR A 198 -6.53 -25.51 19.85
CA THR A 198 -7.51 -25.19 20.89
C THR A 198 -7.78 -26.39 21.77
N SER A 199 -7.95 -26.17 23.07
CA SER A 199 -8.32 -27.21 24.02
C SER A 199 -9.83 -27.38 24.05
N VAL A 200 -10.28 -28.63 24.03
CA VAL A 200 -11.68 -29.02 23.96
C VAL A 200 -12.01 -29.90 25.15
N ALA A 201 -13.08 -29.55 25.86
CA ALA A 201 -13.65 -30.36 26.93
C ALA A 201 -15.18 -30.27 26.86
N LEU A 202 -15.84 -31.35 26.45
CA LEU A 202 -17.29 -31.40 26.34
C LEU A 202 -17.87 -32.76 26.72
N LYS A 203 -19.16 -32.76 27.03
CA LYS A 203 -19.99 -33.96 27.18
C LYS A 203 -21.04 -33.95 26.07
N ALA A 204 -21.23 -35.08 25.43
CA ALA A 204 -22.22 -35.27 24.37
C ALA A 204 -22.84 -36.67 24.45
N GLU A 205 -24.06 -36.82 23.96
CA GLU A 205 -24.72 -38.14 23.88
C GLU A 205 -24.28 -38.95 22.66
N SER A 206 -23.67 -38.27 21.67
CA SER A 206 -23.30 -38.83 20.37
C SER A 206 -22.02 -38.19 19.85
N TRP A 207 -21.22 -38.97 19.10
CA TRP A 207 -19.99 -38.49 18.47
C TRP A 207 -20.26 -37.58 17.26
N ASN A 208 -21.37 -37.80 16.55
CA ASN A 208 -21.71 -37.09 15.31
C ASN A 208 -22.54 -35.83 15.53
N ASN A 209 -22.76 -35.41 16.78
CA ASN A 209 -23.49 -34.19 17.11
C ASN A 209 -22.77 -33.40 18.22
N LEU A 210 -21.71 -32.67 17.84
CA LEU A 210 -20.94 -31.85 18.78
C LEU A 210 -20.98 -30.37 18.34
N LEU A 211 -21.44 -29.51 19.25
CA LEU A 211 -21.36 -28.07 19.15
C LEU A 211 -20.72 -27.51 20.42
N LEU A 212 -19.60 -26.80 20.28
CA LEU A 212 -18.87 -26.26 21.42
C LEU A 212 -18.33 -24.87 21.12
N ARG A 213 -18.46 -23.95 22.09
CA ARG A 213 -17.70 -22.69 22.05
C ARG A 213 -16.24 -22.93 22.41
N VAL A 214 -15.35 -22.45 21.56
CA VAL A 214 -13.89 -22.62 21.70
C VAL A 214 -13.19 -21.28 21.53
N SER A 215 -11.89 -21.24 21.80
CA SER A 215 -11.03 -20.10 21.47
C SER A 215 -9.88 -20.56 20.57
N LEU A 216 -9.48 -19.73 19.61
CA LEU A 216 -8.30 -19.97 18.78
C LEU A 216 -7.30 -18.84 19.00
N PRO A 217 -5.98 -19.13 19.05
CA PRO A 217 -4.99 -18.06 19.00
C PRO A 217 -5.12 -17.33 17.66
N ALA A 218 -4.76 -16.05 17.64
CA ALA A 218 -4.73 -15.26 16.43
C ALA A 218 -3.86 -15.95 15.36
N PHE A 219 -4.30 -15.90 14.10
CA PHE A 219 -3.66 -16.65 13.03
C PHE A 219 -3.61 -15.88 11.71
N ALA A 220 -2.74 -16.33 10.80
CA ALA A 220 -2.63 -15.83 9.44
C ALA A 220 -2.65 -16.99 8.45
N ILE A 221 -3.09 -16.73 7.22
CA ILE A 221 -3.12 -17.74 6.15
C ILE A 221 -1.71 -18.06 5.68
N THR A 222 -1.31 -19.34 5.72
CA THR A 222 0.07 -19.77 5.45
C THR A 222 0.57 -19.33 4.08
N LYS A 223 -0.25 -19.45 3.03
CA LYS A 223 0.12 -19.05 1.67
C LYS A 223 0.52 -17.57 1.59
N GLN A 224 -0.15 -16.70 2.33
CA GLN A 224 0.16 -15.26 2.35
C GLN A 224 1.47 -14.99 3.09
N VAL A 225 1.67 -15.65 4.23
CA VAL A 225 2.87 -15.53 5.06
C VAL A 225 4.14 -15.98 4.31
N GLN A 226 4.02 -16.89 3.34
CA GLN A 226 5.14 -17.33 2.50
C GLN A 226 5.62 -16.27 1.50
N SER A 227 4.87 -15.18 1.28
CA SER A 227 5.30 -14.09 0.43
C SER A 227 6.43 -13.30 1.09
N SER A 228 7.54 -13.12 0.37
CA SER A 228 8.61 -12.20 0.81
C SER A 228 8.26 -10.74 0.60
N ASP A 229 7.39 -10.45 -0.38
CA ASP A 229 7.06 -9.08 -0.77
C ASP A 229 5.80 -8.56 -0.10
N ARG A 230 4.80 -9.40 0.18
CA ARG A 230 3.50 -8.96 0.68
C ARG A 230 3.30 -9.33 2.14
N GLY A 231 2.53 -8.53 2.83
CA GLY A 231 2.05 -8.86 4.16
C GLY A 231 0.96 -9.92 4.13
N ALA A 232 0.51 -10.31 5.33
CA ALA A 232 -0.59 -11.25 5.50
C ALA A 232 -1.73 -10.64 6.30
N PHE A 233 -2.96 -11.05 5.98
CA PHE A 233 -4.10 -10.79 6.84
C PHE A 233 -3.94 -11.57 8.14
N VAL A 234 -4.27 -10.93 9.26
CA VAL A 234 -4.32 -11.57 10.57
C VAL A 234 -5.76 -11.60 11.05
N PHE A 235 -6.17 -12.76 11.54
CA PHE A 235 -7.52 -13.05 12.01
C PHE A 235 -7.47 -13.29 13.51
N GLU A 236 -8.22 -12.48 14.26
CA GLU A 236 -8.39 -12.58 15.71
C GLU A 236 -9.89 -12.87 15.96
N ALA A 237 -10.26 -14.14 16.11
CA ALA A 237 -11.66 -14.52 16.28
C ALA A 237 -12.11 -14.42 17.75
N GLU A 238 -13.27 -13.81 17.99
CA GLU A 238 -13.80 -13.51 19.33
C GLU A 238 -14.95 -14.45 19.73
N ASP A 239 -15.78 -14.85 18.77
CA ASP A 239 -16.89 -15.79 18.98
C ASP A 239 -16.73 -16.96 18.01
N ILE A 240 -16.33 -18.12 18.53
CA ILE A 240 -16.01 -19.31 17.75
C ILE A 240 -16.84 -20.48 18.26
N ILE A 241 -17.57 -21.10 17.33
CA ILE A 241 -18.26 -22.37 17.57
C ILE A 241 -17.56 -23.42 16.71
N LEU A 242 -17.02 -24.45 17.38
CA LEU A 242 -16.64 -25.68 16.72
C LEU A 242 -17.92 -26.48 16.42
N ASP A 243 -18.15 -26.71 15.14
CA ASP A 243 -19.24 -27.52 14.61
C ASP A 243 -18.72 -28.84 14.07
N MET A 244 -19.17 -29.93 14.68
CA MET A 244 -18.90 -31.29 14.21
C MET A 244 -20.20 -32.10 14.10
N SER A 245 -21.34 -31.41 13.97
CA SER A 245 -22.64 -32.06 13.84
C SER A 245 -22.93 -32.47 12.39
N ASP A 246 -23.60 -33.60 12.21
CA ASP A 246 -24.09 -34.06 10.91
C ASP A 246 -25.58 -33.73 10.67
N THR A 247 -26.25 -33.13 11.66
CA THR A 247 -27.72 -32.98 11.66
C THR A 247 -28.18 -31.53 11.71
N HIS A 248 -27.36 -30.62 12.21
CA HIS A 248 -27.66 -29.20 12.28
C HIS A 248 -26.37 -28.40 12.43
N ASN A 249 -26.40 -27.14 12.02
CA ASN A 249 -25.27 -26.24 12.25
C ASN A 249 -25.48 -25.31 13.44
N ALA A 250 -24.40 -24.65 13.89
CA ALA A 250 -24.46 -23.56 14.86
C ALA A 250 -25.51 -22.49 14.48
N GLU A 251 -26.23 -21.98 15.50
CA GLU A 251 -27.27 -20.97 15.27
C GLU A 251 -26.71 -19.72 14.60
N GLY A 252 -27.38 -19.26 13.53
CA GLY A 252 -26.97 -18.08 12.78
C GLY A 252 -25.71 -18.29 11.92
N MET A 253 -25.24 -19.53 11.75
CA MET A 253 -24.17 -19.85 10.81
C MET A 253 -24.63 -19.63 9.37
N PHE A 254 -23.73 -19.06 8.56
CA PHE A 254 -23.91 -18.91 7.12
C PHE A 254 -22.65 -19.40 6.41
N LEU A 255 -22.84 -20.26 5.41
CA LEU A 255 -21.77 -20.58 4.47
C LEU A 255 -21.59 -19.42 3.48
N PRO A 256 -20.35 -19.03 3.15
CA PRO A 256 -20.09 -18.00 2.15
C PRO A 256 -20.69 -18.35 0.80
N GLN A 257 -21.05 -17.33 0.00
CA GLN A 257 -21.55 -17.57 -1.36
C GLN A 257 -20.52 -18.34 -2.21
N GLY A 258 -20.95 -19.40 -2.88
CA GLY A 258 -20.07 -20.24 -3.70
C GLY A 258 -19.34 -21.34 -2.91
N TYR A 259 -19.66 -21.51 -1.62
CA TYR A 259 -19.09 -22.57 -0.79
C TYR A 259 -19.64 -23.97 -1.13
N GLU A 260 -20.74 -24.05 -1.87
CA GLU A 260 -21.44 -25.29 -2.20
C GLU A 260 -20.53 -26.29 -2.94
N GLU A 261 -19.51 -25.82 -3.67
CA GLU A 261 -18.52 -26.65 -4.37
C GLU A 261 -17.59 -27.43 -3.42
N TYR A 262 -17.50 -27.01 -2.16
CA TYR A 262 -16.67 -27.64 -1.12
C TYR A 262 -17.46 -28.57 -0.20
N LEU A 263 -18.79 -28.60 -0.33
CA LEU A 263 -19.63 -29.48 0.46
C LEU A 263 -19.53 -30.92 -0.08
N VAL A 264 -19.28 -31.86 0.82
CA VAL A 264 -19.25 -33.30 0.51
C VAL A 264 -20.65 -33.91 0.56
N ALA A 265 -21.56 -33.29 1.31
CA ALA A 265 -22.95 -33.67 1.49
C ALA A 265 -23.80 -32.40 1.67
N GLU A 266 -24.94 -32.49 2.36
CA GLU A 266 -25.81 -31.33 2.61
C GLU A 266 -25.13 -30.33 3.55
N ALA A 267 -25.56 -29.06 3.48
CA ALA A 267 -24.96 -27.96 4.24
C ALA A 267 -25.02 -28.19 5.76
N GLU A 268 -26.03 -28.92 6.25
CA GLU A 268 -26.25 -29.30 7.64
C GLU A 268 -25.21 -30.27 8.19
N SER A 269 -24.40 -30.88 7.32
CA SER A 269 -23.29 -31.75 7.70
C SER A 269 -21.91 -31.08 7.58
N TRP A 270 -21.88 -29.76 7.42
CA TRP A 270 -20.64 -29.02 7.42
C TRP A 270 -19.94 -29.14 8.78
N ARG A 271 -18.61 -29.29 8.75
CA ARG A 271 -17.80 -29.43 9.97
C ARG A 271 -16.62 -28.46 9.93
N GLY A 272 -16.44 -27.68 11.00
CA GLY A 272 -15.36 -26.74 11.12
C GLY A 272 -15.53 -25.73 12.26
N PHE A 273 -14.77 -24.64 12.21
CA PHE A 273 -14.91 -23.50 13.12
C PHE A 273 -15.73 -22.42 12.45
N TYR A 274 -16.91 -22.13 12.99
CA TYR A 274 -17.67 -20.94 12.64
C TYR A 274 -17.20 -19.78 13.51
N MET A 275 -16.71 -18.72 12.88
CA MET A 275 -16.25 -17.49 13.51
C MET A 275 -17.31 -16.41 13.29
N GLY A 276 -18.23 -16.30 14.25
CA GLY A 276 -19.35 -15.35 14.18
C GLY A 276 -18.86 -13.91 14.17
N LYS A 277 -17.84 -13.60 15.00
CA LYS A 277 -17.20 -12.29 15.09
C LYS A 277 -15.68 -12.43 15.13
N LEU A 278 -15.01 -11.56 14.39
CA LEU A 278 -13.56 -11.50 14.35
C LEU A 278 -13.07 -10.07 14.14
N LYS A 279 -11.84 -9.82 14.55
CA LYS A 279 -11.06 -8.65 14.18
C LYS A 279 -10.07 -9.07 13.09
N ILE A 280 -10.09 -8.32 11.99
CA ILE A 280 -9.17 -8.52 10.87
C ILE A 280 -8.15 -7.38 10.89
N THR A 281 -6.88 -7.73 10.80
CA THR A 281 -5.78 -6.79 10.61
C THR A 281 -5.25 -6.91 9.19
N LEU A 282 -5.21 -5.79 8.46
CA LEU A 282 -4.75 -5.72 7.08
C LEU A 282 -3.26 -6.07 6.95
N PRO A 283 -2.81 -6.55 5.78
CA PRO A 283 -1.40 -6.77 5.46
C PRO A 283 -0.49 -5.57 5.80
N GLU A 284 0.78 -5.84 6.11
CA GLU A 284 1.75 -4.85 6.57
C GLU A 284 1.99 -3.66 5.63
N GLU A 285 1.69 -3.78 4.33
CA GLU A 285 1.74 -2.66 3.40
C GLU A 285 0.70 -1.56 3.70
N PHE A 286 -0.40 -1.90 4.37
CA PHE A 286 -1.42 -0.96 4.82
C PHE A 286 -1.09 -0.41 6.21
N LYS A 287 -0.60 0.84 6.25
CA LYS A 287 -0.13 1.49 7.48
C LYS A 287 -0.78 2.84 7.75
N LYS A 288 -1.03 3.07 9.03
CA LYS A 288 -1.41 4.35 9.63
C LYS A 288 -0.26 4.84 10.52
N SER A 289 0.57 5.78 10.05
CA SER A 289 1.72 6.31 10.80
C SER A 289 2.55 5.21 11.53
N GLU A 290 2.93 4.15 10.78
CA GLU A 290 3.61 2.91 11.23
C GLU A 290 2.78 1.86 11.99
N SER A 291 1.52 2.14 12.34
CA SER A 291 0.62 1.16 12.96
C SER A 291 -0.13 0.32 11.93
N ARG A 292 -0.38 -0.96 12.24
CA ARG A 292 -1.25 -1.84 11.47
C ARG A 292 -2.71 -1.38 11.59
N VAL A 293 -3.47 -1.60 10.52
CA VAL A 293 -4.88 -1.21 10.45
C VAL A 293 -5.75 -2.43 10.72
N SER A 294 -6.68 -2.31 11.67
CA SER A 294 -7.61 -3.38 12.03
C SER A 294 -9.04 -2.90 12.08
N PHE A 295 -9.99 -3.78 11.78
CA PHE A 295 -11.43 -3.53 11.85
C PHE A 295 -12.19 -4.83 12.18
N SER A 296 -13.44 -4.70 12.62
CA SER A 296 -14.29 -5.86 12.90
C SER A 296 -14.93 -6.42 11.63
N ALA A 297 -15.01 -7.73 11.54
CA ALA A 297 -15.73 -8.47 10.53
C ALA A 297 -16.52 -9.61 11.21
N GLU A 298 -17.41 -10.25 10.45
CA GLU A 298 -18.32 -11.27 10.95
C GLU A 298 -18.46 -12.39 9.92
N ARG A 299 -18.92 -13.56 10.39
CA ARG A 299 -19.34 -14.69 9.56
C ARG A 299 -18.22 -15.23 8.66
N PHE A 300 -17.14 -15.68 9.29
CA PHE A 300 -16.10 -16.47 8.63
C PHE A 300 -16.21 -17.93 9.04
N ILE A 301 -15.73 -18.82 8.18
CA ILE A 301 -15.55 -20.23 8.50
C ILE A 301 -14.08 -20.63 8.31
N LEU A 302 -13.64 -21.59 9.11
CA LEU A 302 -12.37 -22.27 8.96
C LEU A 302 -12.63 -23.77 9.01
N ASP A 303 -12.32 -24.50 7.94
CA ASP A 303 -12.51 -25.95 7.88
C ASP A 303 -11.33 -26.66 7.19
N SER A 304 -11.57 -27.88 6.70
CA SER A 304 -10.60 -28.70 5.99
C SER A 304 -9.96 -28.02 4.76
N TYR A 305 -10.67 -27.09 4.15
CA TYR A 305 -10.24 -26.38 2.94
C TYR A 305 -9.56 -25.05 3.27
N GLY A 306 -9.78 -24.50 4.47
CA GLY A 306 -9.14 -23.29 4.96
C GLY A 306 -10.13 -22.21 5.35
N VAL A 307 -9.67 -20.96 5.30
CA VAL A 307 -10.45 -19.79 5.71
C VAL A 307 -11.34 -19.34 4.56
N SER A 308 -12.64 -19.18 4.82
CA SER A 308 -13.60 -18.66 3.84
C SER A 308 -14.51 -17.62 4.49
N GLY A 309 -14.87 -16.58 3.73
CA GLY A 309 -15.66 -15.45 4.22
C GLY A 309 -15.37 -14.18 3.43
N SER A 310 -16.14 -13.13 3.68
CA SER A 310 -16.00 -11.85 3.01
C SER A 310 -16.07 -10.71 4.01
N PHE A 311 -15.31 -9.66 3.78
CA PHE A 311 -15.47 -8.41 4.53
C PHE A 311 -15.50 -7.21 3.59
N SER A 312 -16.08 -6.12 4.09
CA SER A 312 -15.90 -4.78 3.54
C SER A 312 -15.74 -3.77 4.67
N ALA A 313 -14.86 -2.80 4.51
CA ALA A 313 -14.64 -1.75 5.48
C ALA A 313 -14.40 -0.41 4.78
N GLU A 314 -14.77 0.68 5.45
CA GLU A 314 -14.74 2.04 4.93
C GLU A 314 -13.92 2.96 5.85
N ASN A 315 -13.37 4.02 5.26
CA ASN A 315 -12.70 5.12 5.95
C ASN A 315 -11.62 4.66 6.95
N LEU A 316 -10.81 3.68 6.54
CA LEU A 316 -9.83 3.03 7.41
C LEU A 316 -8.58 3.89 7.65
N ILE A 317 -8.17 4.65 6.64
CA ILE A 317 -6.98 5.50 6.68
C ILE A 317 -7.33 6.83 6.05
N SER A 318 -7.20 7.94 6.78
CA SER A 318 -7.37 9.27 6.19
C SER A 318 -6.10 9.70 5.42
N LEU A 319 -6.24 10.60 4.45
CA LEU A 319 -5.14 11.06 3.58
C LEU A 319 -3.91 11.55 4.35
N ASN A 320 -4.12 12.09 5.55
CA ASN A 320 -3.06 12.65 6.38
C ASN A 320 -2.34 11.61 7.25
N GLU A 321 -2.86 10.39 7.34
CA GLU A 321 -2.39 9.33 8.22
C GLU A 321 -1.71 8.16 7.48
N GLY A 322 -2.06 7.94 6.22
CA GLY A 322 -1.49 6.86 5.41
C GLY A 322 -0.17 7.24 4.75
N THR A 323 0.79 6.31 4.77
CA THR A 323 2.08 6.46 4.08
C THR A 323 2.46 5.20 3.30
N THR A 324 2.89 5.34 2.03
CA THR A 324 3.20 4.19 1.16
C THR A 324 4.44 3.41 1.60
N ALA A 325 5.43 4.12 2.13
CA ALA A 325 6.63 3.57 2.74
C ALA A 325 7.03 4.44 3.95
N GLY A 326 7.93 3.94 4.79
CA GLY A 326 8.65 4.78 5.75
C GLY A 326 9.84 5.48 5.09
N GLY A 327 10.15 6.70 5.51
CA GLY A 327 11.31 7.47 5.04
C GLY A 327 10.96 8.74 4.26
N GLU A 328 11.98 9.42 3.74
CA GLU A 328 11.83 10.75 3.14
C GLU A 328 11.10 10.75 1.79
N ASN A 329 10.97 9.60 1.12
CA ASN A 329 10.34 9.48 -0.20
C ASN A 329 8.87 9.02 -0.15
N ALA A 330 8.28 8.88 1.04
CA ALA A 330 6.93 8.36 1.21
C ALA A 330 5.87 9.26 0.57
N TRP A 331 4.85 8.65 -0.05
CA TRP A 331 3.66 9.36 -0.49
C TRP A 331 2.54 9.17 0.53
N ARG A 332 1.66 10.16 0.62
CA ARG A 332 0.49 10.11 1.50
C ARG A 332 -0.69 9.52 0.74
N TYR A 333 -1.50 8.72 1.41
CA TYR A 333 -2.69 8.12 0.81
C TYR A 333 -3.81 7.93 1.83
N SER A 334 -5.05 7.83 1.33
CA SER A 334 -6.20 7.36 2.09
C SER A 334 -6.62 5.95 1.65
N LEU A 335 -7.29 5.24 2.55
CA LEU A 335 -7.96 3.97 2.26
C LEU A 335 -9.42 4.15 2.64
N ASP A 336 -10.21 4.60 1.65
CA ASP A 336 -11.61 4.98 1.85
C ASP A 336 -12.52 3.76 1.80
N PHE A 337 -12.16 2.72 1.03
CA PHE A 337 -12.88 1.46 0.96
C PHE A 337 -11.92 0.31 0.72
N ILE A 338 -12.19 -0.84 1.35
CA ILE A 338 -11.57 -2.12 1.03
C ILE A 338 -12.58 -3.25 1.21
N LYS A 339 -12.53 -4.24 0.32
CA LYS A 339 -13.21 -5.53 0.47
C LYS A 339 -12.31 -6.67 0.03
N ALA A 340 -12.52 -7.84 0.60
CA ALA A 340 -11.88 -9.06 0.15
C ALA A 340 -12.80 -10.27 0.37
N ASP A 341 -12.80 -11.15 -0.62
CA ASP A 341 -13.54 -12.41 -0.65
C ASP A 341 -12.54 -13.58 -0.56
N PHE A 342 -12.60 -14.32 0.55
CA PHE A 342 -11.78 -15.49 0.82
C PHE A 342 -12.58 -16.76 0.55
N MET A 343 -11.96 -17.70 -0.15
CA MET A 343 -12.50 -19.04 -0.37
C MET A 343 -11.38 -20.07 -0.26
N ALA A 344 -11.49 -20.97 0.72
CA ALA A 344 -10.51 -22.02 0.99
C ALA A 344 -9.07 -21.47 1.07
N SER A 345 -8.87 -20.45 1.92
CA SER A 345 -7.60 -19.74 2.14
C SER A 345 -7.02 -19.03 0.90
N LYS A 346 -7.83 -18.73 -0.13
CA LYS A 346 -7.43 -17.94 -1.30
C LYS A 346 -8.25 -16.67 -1.42
N ILE A 347 -7.61 -15.55 -1.74
CA ILE A 347 -8.30 -14.32 -2.12
C ILE A 347 -8.81 -14.47 -3.56
N LYS A 348 -10.13 -14.67 -3.71
CA LYS A 348 -10.79 -14.80 -5.02
C LYS A 348 -10.97 -13.44 -5.70
N GLY A 349 -11.18 -12.41 -4.90
CA GLY A 349 -11.32 -11.04 -5.35
C GLY A 349 -11.22 -10.08 -4.19
N GLY A 350 -10.57 -8.96 -4.44
CA GLY A 350 -10.53 -7.83 -3.53
C GLY A 350 -10.70 -6.56 -4.34
N ALA A 351 -11.26 -5.54 -3.70
CA ALA A 351 -11.33 -4.20 -4.27
C ALA A 351 -10.97 -3.18 -3.20
N LEU A 352 -10.35 -2.09 -3.62
CA LEU A 352 -10.00 -1.00 -2.72
C LEU A 352 -10.06 0.34 -3.46
N SER A 353 -10.32 1.41 -2.73
CA SER A 353 -10.28 2.77 -3.26
C SER A 353 -9.79 3.77 -2.23
N GLY A 354 -9.27 4.89 -2.71
CA GLY A 354 -8.77 5.96 -1.89
C GLY A 354 -8.26 7.13 -2.72
N ARG A 355 -7.54 8.03 -2.07
CA ARG A 355 -6.86 9.17 -2.68
C ARG A 355 -5.37 9.08 -2.42
N MET A 356 -4.55 9.53 -3.36
CA MET A 356 -3.09 9.57 -3.22
C MET A 356 -2.56 10.97 -3.45
N LEU A 357 -1.93 11.55 -2.45
CA LEU A 357 -1.30 12.87 -2.59
C LEU A 357 -0.03 12.71 -3.42
N LEU A 358 -0.02 13.32 -4.60
CA LEU A 358 1.13 13.28 -5.48
C LEU A 358 2.25 14.16 -4.91
N PRO A 359 3.53 13.80 -5.14
CA PRO A 359 4.67 14.54 -4.63
C PRO A 359 4.84 15.95 -5.25
N ILE A 360 3.94 16.35 -6.15
CA ILE A 360 3.92 17.66 -6.81
C ILE A 360 2.77 18.54 -6.31
N GLU A 361 1.95 18.07 -5.37
CA GLU A 361 0.86 18.82 -4.74
C GLU A 361 1.30 19.38 -3.37
N SER A 362 0.62 20.45 -2.92
CA SER A 362 0.88 21.03 -1.59
C SER A 362 0.38 20.11 -0.47
N ALA A 363 1.26 19.81 0.48
CA ALA A 363 0.92 19.04 1.69
C ALA A 363 0.17 19.87 2.73
N ASP A 364 0.23 21.20 2.65
CA ASP A 364 -0.35 22.13 3.62
C ASP A 364 -1.79 22.47 3.26
N ASP A 365 -2.72 22.22 4.18
CA ASP A 365 -4.15 22.55 4.03
C ASP A 365 -4.42 24.07 4.18
N SER A 366 -3.38 24.88 4.34
CA SER A 366 -3.45 26.32 4.65
C SER A 366 -3.56 27.24 3.42
N GLU A 367 -3.37 26.72 2.20
CA GLU A 367 -3.39 27.56 0.98
C GLU A 367 -4.76 27.70 0.30
N ASP A 368 -5.87 27.44 1.00
CA ASP A 368 -7.21 27.95 0.60
C ASP A 368 -7.48 29.36 1.20
N THR A 369 -6.41 30.10 1.55
CA THR A 369 -6.47 31.50 1.99
C THR A 369 -5.86 32.44 0.96
N ALA A 370 -6.58 32.63 -0.15
CA ALA A 370 -6.56 33.90 -0.86
C ALA A 370 -8.00 34.39 -0.97
N ASP A 371 -8.23 35.55 -0.36
CA ASP A 371 -9.49 36.30 -0.27
C ASP A 371 -10.44 36.12 -1.46
N VAL A 372 -11.45 35.25 -1.29
CA VAL A 372 -12.73 35.40 -1.99
C VAL A 372 -13.61 36.26 -1.09
N ALA A 373 -13.50 37.57 -1.28
CA ALA A 373 -14.50 38.49 -0.77
C ALA A 373 -15.87 38.07 -1.33
N ALA A 374 -16.75 37.67 -0.39
CA ALA A 374 -18.20 37.63 -0.47
C ALA A 374 -18.81 37.52 -1.88
N ASN A 375 -19.14 36.28 -2.29
CA ASN A 375 -20.48 35.97 -2.76
C ASN A 375 -20.73 34.45 -2.71
N ASP A 376 -21.85 34.10 -2.08
CA ASP A 376 -22.38 32.76 -1.88
C ASP A 376 -22.49 31.95 -3.19
N LYS A 377 -21.74 30.85 -3.26
CA LYS A 377 -22.20 29.45 -3.54
C LYS A 377 -21.03 28.62 -4.09
N ALA A 378 -20.75 27.51 -3.39
CA ALA A 378 -19.76 26.46 -3.71
C ALA A 378 -18.28 26.83 -3.51
N LYS A 379 -17.85 26.94 -2.24
CA LYS A 379 -16.48 26.54 -1.84
C LYS A 379 -16.35 25.03 -2.08
N LYS A 380 -16.03 24.61 -3.31
CA LYS A 380 -15.35 23.33 -3.52
C LYS A 380 -13.88 23.60 -3.29
N SER A 381 -13.38 23.31 -2.08
CA SER A 381 -11.93 23.09 -1.92
C SER A 381 -11.55 22.06 -2.98
N SER A 382 -10.52 22.31 -3.78
CA SER A 382 -10.01 21.26 -4.66
C SER A 382 -9.63 20.08 -3.79
N GLU A 383 -10.34 18.95 -3.92
CA GLU A 383 -10.00 17.74 -3.18
C GLU A 383 -8.56 17.34 -3.54
N LYS A 384 -7.69 17.23 -2.54
CA LYS A 384 -6.28 16.92 -2.73
C LYS A 384 -6.07 15.45 -3.08
N GLY A 385 -4.99 15.19 -3.82
CA GLY A 385 -4.61 13.84 -4.23
C GLY A 385 -5.45 13.32 -5.39
N ILE A 386 -4.91 12.35 -6.11
CA ILE A 386 -5.63 11.68 -7.20
C ILE A 386 -6.46 10.51 -6.66
N LEU A 387 -7.73 10.43 -7.06
CA LEU A 387 -8.58 9.27 -6.75
C LEU A 387 -8.06 8.00 -7.45
N PHE A 388 -7.99 6.90 -6.70
CA PHE A 388 -7.67 5.59 -7.22
C PHE A 388 -8.69 4.53 -6.84
N THR A 389 -8.85 3.56 -7.73
CA THR A 389 -9.52 2.29 -7.45
C THR A 389 -8.58 1.17 -7.85
N GLY A 390 -8.74 0.01 -7.24
CA GLY A 390 -8.03 -1.17 -7.69
C GLY A 390 -8.64 -2.44 -7.19
N THR A 391 -8.12 -3.51 -7.76
CA THR A 391 -8.52 -4.87 -7.48
C THR A 391 -7.29 -5.69 -7.16
N PHE A 392 -7.44 -6.65 -6.26
CA PHE A 392 -6.36 -7.55 -5.90
C PHE A 392 -6.83 -8.99 -5.76
N THR A 393 -5.89 -9.91 -5.94
CA THR A 393 -6.03 -11.35 -5.70
C THR A 393 -4.78 -11.82 -4.96
N ASP A 394 -4.68 -13.11 -4.65
CA ASP A 394 -3.44 -13.71 -4.13
C ASP A 394 -2.23 -13.42 -5.01
N ASP A 395 -2.44 -13.32 -6.33
CA ASP A 395 -1.34 -13.31 -7.31
C ASP A 395 -1.04 -11.90 -7.83
N ASP A 396 -2.02 -10.98 -7.83
CA ASP A 396 -1.88 -9.64 -8.41
C ASP A 396 -2.50 -8.53 -7.57
N TYR A 397 -1.79 -7.41 -7.43
CA TYR A 397 -2.35 -6.11 -7.00
C TYR A 397 -2.41 -5.20 -8.22
N MET A 398 -3.60 -4.97 -8.77
CA MET A 398 -3.79 -4.09 -9.93
C MET A 398 -4.59 -2.87 -9.49
N LEU A 399 -3.89 -1.76 -9.33
CA LEU A 399 -4.48 -0.46 -9.06
C LEU A 399 -4.49 0.35 -10.35
N ARG A 400 -5.62 1.00 -10.64
CA ARG A 400 -5.80 1.87 -11.81
C ARG A 400 -6.55 3.11 -11.36
N ALA A 401 -5.83 4.24 -11.32
CA ALA A 401 -6.45 5.53 -11.06
C ALA A 401 -7.47 5.89 -12.15
N SER A 402 -8.57 6.48 -11.71
CA SER A 402 -9.62 7.02 -12.57
C SER A 402 -9.96 8.39 -12.01
N SER A 403 -9.36 9.44 -12.57
CA SER A 403 -9.71 10.79 -12.16
C SER A 403 -9.69 11.77 -13.33
N LEU A 404 -10.79 12.51 -13.46
CA LEU A 404 -10.93 13.76 -14.22
C LEU A 404 -10.95 14.91 -13.20
N GLU A 405 -9.91 15.04 -12.40
CA GLU A 405 -9.81 16.10 -11.40
C GLU A 405 -8.88 17.21 -11.85
N LYS A 406 -9.17 18.41 -11.32
CA LYS A 406 -8.23 19.52 -11.33
C LYS A 406 -7.30 19.36 -10.13
N LEU A 407 -6.00 19.31 -10.38
CA LEU A 407 -4.96 19.26 -9.35
C LEU A 407 -4.14 20.55 -9.37
N ASN A 408 -3.77 21.05 -8.20
CA ASN A 408 -2.84 22.16 -8.09
C ASN A 408 -1.42 21.60 -7.94
N PHE A 409 -0.56 21.88 -8.92
CA PHE A 409 0.84 21.49 -8.91
C PHE A 409 1.67 22.58 -8.25
N ASP A 410 2.16 22.30 -7.04
CA ASP A 410 3.12 23.14 -6.32
C ASP A 410 4.47 23.21 -7.05
N LEU A 411 4.89 22.12 -7.71
CA LEU A 411 6.13 22.03 -8.53
C LEU A 411 6.39 23.29 -9.38
N TRP A 412 5.36 23.79 -10.08
CA TRP A 412 5.48 24.97 -10.96
C TRP A 412 4.38 26.02 -10.72
N ARG A 413 3.66 25.95 -9.59
CA ARG A 413 2.47 26.78 -9.32
C ARG A 413 1.47 26.75 -10.47
N ALA A 414 1.16 25.54 -10.94
CA ALA A 414 0.27 25.30 -12.06
C ALA A 414 -1.05 24.71 -11.60
N GLN A 415 -2.13 24.97 -12.34
CA GLN A 415 -3.37 24.20 -12.21
C GLN A 415 -3.46 23.22 -13.37
N ALA A 416 -3.57 21.93 -13.07
CA ALA A 416 -3.60 20.86 -14.05
C ALA A 416 -4.96 20.18 -14.09
N THR A 417 -5.38 19.71 -15.28
CA THR A 417 -6.48 18.78 -15.47
C THR A 417 -5.90 17.45 -15.94
N ILE A 418 -6.21 16.37 -15.23
CA ILE A 418 -5.69 15.03 -15.51
C ILE A 418 -6.63 14.29 -16.48
N GLU A 419 -6.06 13.68 -17.52
CA GLU A 419 -6.82 12.89 -18.50
C GLU A 419 -7.08 11.45 -18.00
N PRO A 420 -8.18 10.80 -18.44
CA PRO A 420 -8.53 9.42 -18.04
C PRO A 420 -7.52 8.35 -18.48
N SER A 421 -6.61 8.69 -19.39
CA SER A 421 -5.51 7.83 -19.83
C SER A 421 -4.38 7.73 -18.79
N SER A 422 -4.42 8.58 -17.75
CA SER A 422 -3.51 8.54 -16.61
C SER A 422 -3.79 7.32 -15.74
N TYR A 423 -2.77 6.82 -15.06
CA TYR A 423 -2.92 5.70 -14.13
C TYR A 423 -1.93 5.80 -12.97
N LEU A 424 -2.28 5.11 -11.90
CA LEU A 424 -1.46 4.91 -10.72
C LEU A 424 -1.19 3.41 -10.60
N GLU A 425 0.07 3.04 -10.50
CA GLU A 425 0.53 1.69 -10.19
C GLU A 425 1.01 1.68 -8.73
N LEU A 426 0.57 0.69 -7.96
CA LEU A 426 0.96 0.52 -6.57
C LEU A 426 1.50 -0.90 -6.37
N ARG A 427 2.80 -1.08 -6.61
CA ARG A 427 3.45 -2.37 -6.38
C ARG A 427 3.66 -2.58 -4.89
N VAL A 428 3.65 -3.83 -4.44
CA VAL A 428 4.05 -4.18 -3.08
C VAL A 428 5.42 -4.85 -3.14
N LYS A 429 6.39 -4.35 -2.38
CA LYS A 429 7.73 -4.90 -2.25
C LYS A 429 8.23 -4.74 -0.83
N ASN A 430 8.81 -5.78 -0.25
CA ASN A 430 9.27 -5.78 1.15
C ASN A 430 8.20 -5.23 2.12
N LYS A 431 6.94 -5.63 1.92
CA LYS A 431 5.77 -5.27 2.72
C LYS A 431 5.46 -3.78 2.76
N LYS A 432 5.77 -3.07 1.67
CA LYS A 432 5.55 -1.63 1.50
C LYS A 432 5.00 -1.35 0.11
N PHE A 433 4.21 -0.29 0.00
CA PHE A 433 3.75 0.22 -1.28
C PHE A 433 4.85 1.02 -2.00
N ILE A 434 5.02 0.72 -3.28
CA ILE A 434 5.93 1.40 -4.22
C ILE A 434 5.05 2.06 -5.29
N PRO A 435 4.55 3.29 -5.04
CA PRO A 435 3.65 3.98 -5.96
C PRO A 435 4.41 4.55 -7.16
N LYS A 436 3.71 4.55 -8.29
CA LYS A 436 4.11 5.21 -9.53
C LYS A 436 2.88 5.80 -10.21
N ALA A 437 2.84 7.11 -10.37
CA ALA A 437 1.81 7.79 -11.15
C ALA A 437 2.34 8.11 -12.55
N VAL A 438 1.56 7.81 -13.58
CA VAL A 438 1.84 8.19 -14.97
C VAL A 438 0.68 9.03 -15.47
N LEU A 439 0.95 10.32 -15.66
CA LEU A 439 -0.06 11.33 -15.90
C LEU A 439 -0.02 11.81 -17.35
N ASN A 440 -1.19 11.99 -17.93
CA ASN A 440 -1.42 12.72 -19.17
C ASN A 440 -2.42 13.83 -18.87
N GLY A 441 -2.31 14.98 -19.55
CA GLY A 441 -3.24 16.07 -19.32
C GLY A 441 -2.73 17.41 -19.77
N GLN A 442 -3.33 18.45 -19.22
CA GLN A 442 -3.01 19.84 -19.54
C GLN A 442 -2.94 20.67 -18.27
N MET A 443 -2.09 21.70 -18.28
CA MET A 443 -1.98 22.65 -17.17
C MET A 443 -1.97 24.10 -17.65
N SER A 444 -2.28 25.00 -16.73
CA SER A 444 -2.19 26.44 -16.89
C SER A 444 -1.23 27.03 -15.86
N LEU A 445 -0.39 27.96 -16.31
CA LEU A 445 0.48 28.79 -15.50
C LEU A 445 -0.08 30.21 -15.49
N ARG A 446 -0.37 30.73 -14.29
CA ARG A 446 -0.94 32.05 -14.12
C ARG A 446 -0.33 32.72 -12.89
N GLU A 447 -0.08 34.02 -13.00
CA GLU A 447 0.23 34.83 -11.83
C GLU A 447 -1.02 35.02 -10.96
N ASN A 448 -0.97 34.66 -9.68
CA ASN A 448 -2.07 34.87 -8.73
C ASN A 448 -2.16 36.37 -8.33
N SER A 449 -2.67 37.22 -9.22
CA SER A 449 -3.06 38.60 -8.90
C SER A 449 -4.53 38.84 -9.25
N THR A 450 -5.24 39.55 -8.38
CA THR A 450 -6.72 39.66 -8.39
C THR A 450 -7.28 40.51 -9.52
N ASP A 451 -6.47 41.28 -10.26
CA ASP A 451 -7.01 42.20 -11.27
C ASP A 451 -6.33 42.22 -12.64
N LYS A 452 -5.03 41.84 -12.78
CA LYS A 452 -4.33 41.77 -14.09
C LYS A 452 -3.11 40.84 -13.99
N ASN A 453 -3.17 39.65 -14.61
CA ASN A 453 -1.97 38.79 -14.66
C ASN A 453 -0.95 39.37 -15.64
N SER A 454 0.32 39.42 -15.25
CA SER A 454 1.39 39.77 -16.17
C SER A 454 1.67 38.67 -17.21
N TYR A 455 1.38 37.41 -16.87
CA TYR A 455 1.46 36.26 -17.78
C TYR A 455 0.28 35.30 -17.59
N GLU A 456 -0.14 34.68 -18.69
CA GLU A 456 -1.13 33.61 -18.70
C GLU A 456 -0.77 32.62 -19.81
N PHE A 457 -0.29 31.44 -19.40
CA PHE A 457 0.02 30.34 -20.30
C PHE A 457 -0.94 29.19 -20.04
N ASN A 458 -1.85 28.96 -20.98
CA ASN A 458 -2.90 27.95 -20.90
C ASN A 458 -2.62 26.81 -21.87
N GLY A 459 -3.26 25.66 -21.65
CA GLY A 459 -3.20 24.53 -22.58
C GLY A 459 -1.79 23.92 -22.71
N ILE A 460 -0.98 23.98 -21.66
CA ILE A 460 0.32 23.31 -21.62
C ILE A 460 0.07 21.82 -21.45
N THR A 461 0.24 21.05 -22.52
CA THR A 461 -0.04 19.61 -22.54
C THR A 461 1.16 18.82 -22.03
N PHE A 462 0.93 17.74 -21.27
CA PHE A 462 1.97 16.80 -20.86
C PHE A 462 1.55 15.35 -21.13
N ARG A 463 2.52 14.51 -21.50
CA ARG A 463 2.32 13.06 -21.71
C ARG A 463 3.35 12.23 -20.98
N LYS A 464 2.88 11.12 -20.41
CA LYS A 464 3.63 10.22 -19.51
C LYS A 464 4.46 10.99 -18.47
N PHE A 465 3.90 12.04 -17.90
CA PHE A 465 4.50 12.74 -16.78
C PHE A 465 4.48 11.81 -15.58
N THR A 466 5.63 11.23 -15.28
CA THR A 466 5.79 10.09 -14.39
C THR A 466 6.39 10.54 -13.07
N LEU A 467 5.73 10.18 -11.98
CA LEU A 467 6.17 10.39 -10.59
C LEU A 467 6.31 9.03 -9.93
N GLN A 468 7.38 8.80 -9.17
CA GLN A 468 7.59 7.52 -8.46
C GLN A 468 8.50 7.69 -7.24
N THR A 469 8.51 6.69 -6.36
CA THR A 469 9.34 6.68 -5.14
C THR A 469 10.73 6.11 -5.33
N GLU A 470 11.08 5.69 -6.55
CA GLU A 470 12.38 5.16 -6.94
C GLU A 470 13.00 6.05 -8.02
N GLU A 471 14.34 6.13 -8.10
CA GLU A 471 14.99 6.95 -9.13
C GLU A 471 14.75 6.39 -10.55
N PRO A 472 14.49 7.26 -11.55
CA PRO A 472 14.27 8.71 -11.43
C PRO A 472 12.90 9.04 -10.83
N TYR A 473 12.87 9.91 -9.80
CA TYR A 473 11.63 10.24 -9.07
C TYR A 473 10.59 11.01 -9.90
N ILE A 474 11.05 11.68 -10.97
CA ILE A 474 10.24 12.47 -11.88
C ILE A 474 10.79 12.32 -13.30
N SER A 475 9.91 12.17 -14.28
CA SER A 475 10.26 12.14 -15.70
C SER A 475 9.05 12.48 -16.57
N ALA A 476 9.25 12.74 -17.86
CA ALA A 476 8.15 12.95 -18.79
C ALA A 476 8.56 12.54 -20.21
N GLU A 477 7.60 12.10 -21.01
CA GLU A 477 7.84 11.84 -22.44
C GLU A 477 7.73 13.12 -23.26
N HIS A 478 6.74 13.97 -22.96
CA HIS A 478 6.47 15.15 -23.77
C HIS A 478 5.81 16.27 -22.98
N PHE A 479 6.22 17.50 -23.27
CA PHE A 479 5.51 18.73 -22.94
C PHE A 479 5.29 19.54 -24.22
N GLY A 480 4.15 20.23 -24.30
CA GLY A 480 3.76 21.06 -25.44
C GLY A 480 2.79 22.13 -25.01
N VAL A 481 2.35 22.98 -25.95
CA VAL A 481 1.37 24.04 -25.72
C VAL A 481 0.34 24.04 -26.83
N THR A 482 -0.92 24.27 -26.46
CA THR A 482 -2.04 24.44 -27.38
C THR A 482 -2.82 25.71 -27.02
N GLY A 483 -3.52 26.28 -28.01
CA GLY A 483 -4.30 27.50 -27.82
C GLY A 483 -3.48 28.78 -27.80
N GLU A 484 -4.17 29.91 -27.67
CA GLU A 484 -3.57 31.24 -27.65
C GLU A 484 -2.91 31.53 -26.30
N GLN A 485 -1.68 32.05 -26.34
CA GLN A 485 -0.91 32.42 -25.15
C GLN A 485 -0.78 33.94 -25.06
N ARG A 486 -0.70 34.49 -23.85
CA ARG A 486 -0.60 35.94 -23.64
C ARG A 486 0.49 36.29 -22.64
N LEU A 487 1.24 37.35 -22.97
CA LEU A 487 2.19 38.00 -22.06
C LEU A 487 1.89 39.49 -22.06
N ALA A 488 1.52 40.06 -20.91
CA ALA A 488 1.07 41.45 -20.79
C ALA A 488 0.02 41.85 -21.85
N ASN A 489 -0.91 40.93 -22.14
CA ASN A 489 -1.93 41.03 -23.20
C ASN A 489 -1.44 41.05 -24.65
N PHE A 490 -0.14 40.93 -24.91
CA PHE A 490 0.37 40.67 -26.26
C PHE A 490 0.19 39.21 -26.64
N PRO A 491 -0.16 38.91 -27.91
CA PRO A 491 -0.23 37.54 -28.40
C PRO A 491 1.18 36.92 -28.41
N VAL A 492 1.29 35.70 -27.88
CA VAL A 492 2.53 34.95 -27.80
C VAL A 492 2.40 33.66 -28.59
N SER A 493 3.35 33.41 -29.49
CA SER A 493 3.56 32.07 -30.07
C SER A 493 4.66 31.36 -29.31
N VAL A 494 4.41 30.13 -28.86
CA VAL A 494 5.40 29.28 -28.20
C VAL A 494 6.11 28.45 -29.26
N LYS A 495 7.43 28.59 -29.37
CA LYS A 495 8.28 27.89 -30.32
C LYS A 495 8.62 26.48 -29.85
N ASP A 496 8.95 26.37 -28.56
CA ASP A 496 9.40 25.14 -27.95
C ASP A 496 9.04 25.13 -26.46
N VAL A 497 8.73 23.93 -25.96
CA VAL A 497 8.48 23.65 -24.55
C VAL A 497 9.41 22.51 -24.17
N ASN A 498 10.38 22.79 -23.31
CA ASN A 498 11.39 21.84 -22.92
C ASN A 498 11.31 21.59 -21.41
N VAL A 499 11.34 20.32 -21.02
CA VAL A 499 11.41 19.92 -19.61
C VAL A 499 12.73 19.21 -19.34
N ASN A 500 13.37 19.57 -18.23
CA ASN A 500 14.60 18.92 -17.78
C ASN A 500 14.50 18.54 -16.31
N PHE A 501 14.84 17.29 -15.99
CA PHE A 501 14.89 16.76 -14.64
C PHE A 501 16.32 16.32 -14.34
N LYS A 502 16.94 16.89 -13.30
CA LYS A 502 18.31 16.56 -12.90
C LYS A 502 18.45 16.55 -11.38
N GLY A 503 18.62 15.35 -10.82
CA GLY A 503 18.68 15.16 -9.36
C GLY A 503 17.44 15.74 -8.69
N ASN A 504 17.62 16.70 -7.79
CA ASN A 504 16.55 17.39 -7.06
C ASN A 504 16.11 18.71 -7.72
N ARG A 505 16.35 18.90 -9.02
CA ARG A 505 15.95 20.09 -9.79
C ARG A 505 15.08 19.69 -10.97
N ALA A 506 14.02 20.45 -11.21
CA ALA A 506 13.21 20.38 -12.42
C ALA A 506 13.14 21.76 -13.07
N MET A 507 13.18 21.81 -14.39
CA MET A 507 13.06 23.04 -15.17
C MET A 507 12.04 22.84 -16.27
N LEU A 508 11.09 23.78 -16.39
CA LEU A 508 10.19 23.92 -17.52
C LEU A 508 10.54 25.21 -18.26
N ASN A 509 11.02 25.09 -19.48
CA ASN A 509 11.47 26.20 -20.32
C ASN A 509 10.54 26.40 -21.52
N PHE A 510 10.27 27.66 -21.82
CA PHE A 510 9.49 28.09 -22.97
C PHE A 510 10.33 29.02 -23.85
N GLY A 511 10.48 28.66 -25.12
CA GLY A 511 10.88 29.59 -26.17
C GLY A 511 9.65 30.34 -26.69
N ILE A 512 9.66 31.67 -26.64
CA ILE A 512 8.50 32.50 -27.01
C ILE A 512 8.83 33.52 -28.08
N ARG A 513 7.80 33.88 -28.84
CA ARG A 513 7.80 35.03 -29.74
C ARG A 513 6.55 35.87 -29.45
N VAL A 514 6.77 37.12 -29.05
CA VAL A 514 5.75 38.08 -28.62
C VAL A 514 5.43 39.02 -29.77
N GLY A 515 4.20 39.01 -30.27
CA GLY A 515 3.78 39.90 -31.35
C GLY A 515 3.61 41.33 -30.84
N LEU A 516 4.38 42.28 -31.38
CA LEU A 516 4.35 43.69 -30.95
C LEU A 516 3.52 44.58 -31.90
N GLN A 517 3.48 44.22 -33.19
CA GLN A 517 2.60 44.83 -34.17
C GLN A 517 1.94 43.74 -35.02
N LYS A 518 0.63 43.89 -35.22
CA LYS A 518 -0.16 42.98 -36.07
C LYS A 518 0.50 42.79 -37.43
N ASP A 519 0.83 41.53 -37.74
CA ASP A 519 1.38 41.07 -39.02
C ASP A 519 2.71 41.73 -39.45
N LYS A 520 3.46 42.37 -38.54
CA LYS A 520 4.72 43.04 -38.88
C LYS A 520 5.93 42.51 -38.14
N PHE A 521 5.94 42.60 -36.81
CA PHE A 521 7.13 42.21 -36.06
C PHE A 521 6.85 41.77 -34.63
N SER A 522 7.81 41.00 -34.13
CA SER A 522 7.72 40.29 -32.86
C SER A 522 9.09 40.25 -32.17
N ALA A 523 9.10 40.31 -30.85
CA ALA A 523 10.28 40.03 -30.05
C ALA A 523 10.40 38.52 -29.78
N GLU A 524 11.61 37.97 -29.83
CA GLU A 524 11.89 36.58 -29.48
C GLU A 524 12.62 36.49 -28.14
N GLY A 525 12.32 35.48 -27.34
CA GLY A 525 13.02 35.21 -26.10
C GLY A 525 12.51 33.94 -25.46
N GLY A 526 12.48 33.91 -24.13
CA GLY A 526 12.00 32.75 -23.40
C GLY A 526 11.87 33.00 -21.91
N PHE A 527 11.37 32.02 -21.19
CA PHE A 527 11.39 32.00 -19.73
C PHE A 527 11.50 30.57 -19.24
N SER A 528 11.95 30.43 -18.00
CA SER A 528 12.11 29.16 -17.32
C SER A 528 11.43 29.21 -15.96
N ILE A 529 10.71 28.15 -15.61
CA ILE A 529 10.23 27.91 -14.25
C ILE A 529 11.05 26.77 -13.68
N TYR A 530 11.62 27.01 -12.51
CA TYR A 530 12.42 26.05 -11.78
C TYR A 530 11.63 25.53 -10.59
N ALA A 531 11.86 24.26 -10.29
CA ALA A 531 11.40 23.59 -9.10
C ALA A 531 12.57 22.88 -8.41
N LYS A 532 12.44 22.70 -7.11
CA LYS A 532 13.37 21.91 -6.30
C LYS A 532 12.61 20.83 -5.54
N ARG A 533 13.31 19.73 -5.28
CA ARG A 533 12.79 18.64 -4.47
C ARG A 533 13.35 18.71 -3.06
N GLU A 534 12.47 18.68 -2.07
CA GLU A 534 12.77 18.54 -0.66
C GLU A 534 12.05 17.29 -0.13
N LYS A 535 12.82 16.26 0.28
CA LYS A 535 12.27 14.93 0.60
C LYS A 535 11.46 14.38 -0.59
N ALA A 536 10.21 13.97 -0.38
CA ALA A 536 9.32 13.51 -1.44
C ALA A 536 8.73 14.68 -2.26
N SER A 537 8.65 15.88 -1.69
CA SER A 537 7.88 17.01 -2.24
C SER A 537 8.69 17.79 -3.27
N TRP A 538 8.05 18.12 -4.38
CA TRP A 538 8.52 19.00 -5.42
C TRP A 538 7.79 20.33 -5.34
N GLN A 539 8.56 21.41 -5.22
CA GLN A 539 8.03 22.74 -4.95
C GLN A 539 8.62 23.75 -5.92
N TYR A 540 7.83 24.77 -6.24
CA TYR A 540 8.30 25.92 -7.00
C TYR A 540 9.52 26.55 -6.32
N ASP A 541 10.53 26.84 -7.13
CA ASP A 541 11.75 27.51 -6.68
C ASP A 541 11.79 28.95 -7.22
N THR A 542 11.78 29.11 -8.53
CA THR A 542 11.89 30.43 -9.12
C THR A 542 11.43 30.51 -10.57
N PHE A 543 11.15 31.73 -11.02
CA PHE A 543 10.82 32.10 -12.39
C PHE A 543 11.94 33.00 -12.92
N ASP A 544 12.41 32.70 -14.12
CA ASP A 544 13.47 33.45 -14.79
C ASP A 544 13.06 33.80 -16.21
N VAL A 545 13.26 35.05 -16.62
CA VAL A 545 12.92 35.54 -17.96
C VAL A 545 14.22 35.70 -18.73
N ASN A 546 14.32 34.99 -19.85
CA ASN A 546 15.41 35.19 -20.79
C ASN A 546 15.29 36.57 -21.45
N GLU A 547 16.38 37.02 -22.06
CA GLU A 547 16.38 38.24 -22.86
C GLU A 547 15.31 38.20 -23.96
N LEU A 548 14.51 39.27 -24.07
CA LEU A 548 13.63 39.52 -25.20
C LEU A 548 14.38 40.36 -26.23
N ALA A 549 14.49 39.85 -27.45
CA ALA A 549 15.25 40.46 -28.53
C ALA A 549 14.38 40.75 -29.76
N LEU A 550 14.56 41.93 -30.33
CA LEU A 550 14.12 42.35 -31.66
C LEU A 550 15.37 42.42 -32.53
N ASN A 551 15.38 41.67 -33.64
CA ASN A 551 16.56 41.58 -34.51
C ASN A 551 16.21 42.10 -35.90
N ASN A 552 16.80 43.24 -36.28
CA ASN A 552 16.75 43.85 -37.61
C ASN A 552 15.34 43.96 -38.20
N VAL A 553 14.43 44.53 -37.42
CA VAL A 553 13.03 44.71 -37.80
C VAL A 553 12.88 45.94 -38.68
N ASP A 554 12.43 45.76 -39.93
CA ASP A 554 12.05 46.88 -40.80
C ASP A 554 10.69 47.46 -40.37
N VAL A 555 10.70 48.72 -39.91
CA VAL A 555 9.50 49.50 -39.56
C VAL A 555 9.14 50.53 -40.63
N THR A 556 9.50 50.26 -41.88
CA THR A 556 9.29 51.10 -43.09
C THR A 556 10.18 52.33 -43.16
N VAL A 557 10.34 53.05 -42.05
CA VAL A 557 11.18 54.27 -41.98
C VAL A 557 12.58 54.01 -41.43
N ALA A 558 12.79 52.84 -40.81
CA ALA A 558 14.03 52.45 -40.17
C ALA A 558 14.11 50.93 -39.99
N THR A 559 15.32 50.43 -39.74
CA THR A 559 15.56 49.11 -39.19
C THR A 559 15.79 49.23 -37.69
N VAL A 560 15.02 48.48 -36.88
CA VAL A 560 15.07 48.52 -35.41
C VAL A 560 15.55 47.18 -34.86
N SER A 561 16.57 47.24 -34.02
CA SER A 561 17.02 46.13 -33.18
C SER A 561 16.90 46.54 -31.72
N GLY A 562 16.54 45.63 -30.84
CA GLY A 562 16.37 45.94 -29.42
C GLY A 562 16.53 44.72 -28.55
N ARG A 563 16.96 44.92 -27.31
CA ARG A 563 17.08 43.86 -26.31
C ARG A 563 16.58 44.36 -24.98
N LEU A 564 15.83 43.52 -24.27
CA LEU A 564 15.42 43.73 -22.88
C LEU A 564 15.84 42.51 -22.08
N LYS A 565 16.72 42.72 -21.10
CA LYS A 565 17.24 41.67 -20.22
C LYS A 565 16.88 42.00 -18.77
N LEU A 566 16.21 41.07 -18.11
CA LEU A 566 16.10 41.09 -16.65
C LEU A 566 17.40 40.54 -16.06
N MET A 567 17.93 41.20 -15.05
CA MET A 567 19.13 40.81 -14.33
C MET A 567 18.74 40.28 -12.97
N LYS A 568 19.20 39.07 -12.66
CA LYS A 568 19.04 38.47 -11.35
C LYS A 568 20.41 38.01 -10.84
N ASP A 569 20.79 38.53 -9.67
CA ASP A 569 22.08 38.28 -9.03
C ASP A 569 23.29 38.46 -9.98
N ASP A 570 23.23 39.47 -10.87
CA ASP A 570 24.32 39.74 -11.80
C ASP A 570 25.60 40.15 -11.03
N PRO A 571 26.78 39.55 -11.32
CA PRO A 571 28.00 39.83 -10.56
C PRO A 571 28.44 41.30 -10.56
N LEU A 572 28.12 42.04 -11.62
CA LEU A 572 28.46 43.45 -11.77
C LEU A 572 27.29 44.33 -11.32
N TYR A 573 26.09 44.02 -11.81
CA TYR A 573 24.92 44.88 -11.72
C TYR A 573 23.91 44.48 -10.61
N GLY A 574 23.98 43.29 -10.06
CA GLY A 574 23.00 42.76 -9.11
C GLY A 574 21.64 42.51 -9.77
N ASN A 575 20.57 42.90 -9.08
CA ASN A 575 19.19 42.72 -9.55
C ASN A 575 18.71 43.96 -10.31
N GLY A 576 18.01 43.80 -11.44
CA GLY A 576 17.56 44.94 -12.23
C GLY A 576 17.11 44.60 -13.64
N PHE A 577 17.17 45.58 -14.54
CA PHE A 577 16.92 45.37 -15.96
C PHE A 577 17.83 46.24 -16.84
N ARG A 578 18.11 45.74 -18.03
CA ARG A 578 18.90 46.39 -19.07
C ARG A 578 18.12 46.43 -20.36
N ALA A 579 18.14 47.57 -21.02
CA ALA A 579 17.52 47.77 -22.32
C ALA A 579 18.54 48.31 -23.31
N MET A 580 18.46 47.85 -24.55
CA MET A 580 19.24 48.33 -25.68
C MET A 580 18.32 48.56 -26.86
N LEU A 581 18.56 49.61 -27.63
CA LEU A 581 17.83 49.96 -28.85
C LEU A 581 18.82 50.48 -29.88
N ALA A 582 18.79 49.91 -31.08
CA ALA A 582 19.50 50.40 -32.25
C ALA A 582 18.50 50.67 -33.37
N VAL A 583 18.63 51.83 -34.01
CA VAL A 583 17.77 52.28 -35.11
C VAL A 583 18.65 52.74 -36.26
N GLU A 584 18.49 52.15 -37.43
CA GLU A 584 19.16 52.54 -38.66
C GLU A 584 18.14 53.10 -39.65
N ILE A 585 18.26 54.38 -40.00
CA ILE A 585 17.46 55.06 -41.03
C ILE A 585 18.31 55.10 -42.30
N GLU A 586 17.78 54.70 -43.45
CA GLU A 586 18.55 54.65 -44.70
C GLU A 586 18.66 56.00 -45.40
N ASN A 587 17.63 56.85 -45.31
CA ASN A 587 17.59 58.14 -46.00
C ASN A 587 16.94 59.25 -45.16
N PRO A 588 17.74 60.14 -44.53
CA PRO A 588 19.21 60.15 -44.50
C PRO A 588 19.78 58.96 -43.71
N ALA A 589 21.01 58.55 -44.05
CA ALA A 589 21.72 57.46 -43.39
C ALA A 589 22.09 57.84 -41.94
N ILE A 590 21.17 57.64 -41.00
CA ILE A 590 21.33 57.97 -39.57
C ILE A 590 21.30 56.70 -38.75
N LYS A 591 22.23 56.58 -37.79
CA LYS A 591 22.26 55.49 -36.81
C LYS A 591 22.03 56.06 -35.42
N VAL A 592 21.12 55.45 -34.67
CA VAL A 592 20.85 55.80 -33.28
C VAL A 592 21.02 54.54 -32.43
N ASP A 593 21.93 54.58 -31.47
CA ASP A 593 22.08 53.56 -30.45
C ASP A 593 21.70 54.16 -29.09
N ALA A 594 20.93 53.43 -28.28
CA ALA A 594 20.57 53.83 -26.93
C ALA A 594 20.64 52.63 -25.99
N ASN A 595 21.18 52.84 -24.79
CA ASN A 595 21.31 51.82 -23.76
C ASN A 595 20.81 52.38 -22.44
N ALA A 596 20.19 51.54 -21.63
CA ALA A 596 19.79 51.88 -20.27
C ALA A 596 20.00 50.70 -19.34
N VAL A 597 20.36 51.01 -18.09
CA VAL A 597 20.50 50.06 -17.00
C VAL A 597 19.89 50.65 -15.74
N PHE A 598 19.07 49.86 -15.08
CA PHE A 598 18.49 50.17 -13.78
C PHE A 598 18.75 48.97 -12.88
N GLY A 599 19.34 49.18 -11.72
CA GLY A 599 19.71 48.06 -10.87
C GLY A 599 19.89 48.39 -9.41
N ASN A 600 20.02 47.32 -8.64
CA ASN A 600 20.24 47.31 -7.21
C ASN A 600 21.17 46.15 -6.86
N LYS A 601 22.37 46.49 -6.39
CA LYS A 601 23.33 45.52 -5.85
C LYS A 601 23.43 45.69 -4.34
N ASP A 602 24.29 46.60 -3.90
CA ASP A 602 24.35 47.08 -2.50
C ASP A 602 23.61 48.42 -2.34
N PHE A 603 23.35 49.10 -3.45
CA PHE A 603 22.65 50.36 -3.55
C PHE A 603 21.90 50.43 -4.89
N ARG A 604 20.85 51.27 -4.94
CA ARG A 604 20.10 51.57 -6.17
C ARG A 604 20.87 52.55 -7.05
N TYR A 605 20.96 52.25 -8.34
CA TYR A 605 21.63 53.07 -9.35
C TYR A 605 20.86 53.00 -10.67
N TRP A 606 21.10 53.96 -11.55
CA TRP A 606 20.58 53.92 -12.92
C TRP A 606 21.50 54.68 -13.86
N GLY A 607 21.44 54.36 -15.14
CA GLY A 607 22.17 55.08 -16.17
C GLY A 607 21.63 54.80 -17.55
N PHE A 608 21.71 55.80 -18.42
CA PHE A 608 21.45 55.62 -19.84
C PHE A 608 22.45 56.38 -20.67
N ASP A 609 22.69 55.89 -21.87
CA ASP A 609 23.50 56.54 -22.88
C ASP A 609 22.86 56.42 -24.25
N ALA A 610 23.14 57.38 -25.12
CA ALA A 610 22.72 57.39 -26.50
C ALA A 610 23.83 57.95 -27.40
N ALA A 611 23.91 57.41 -28.61
CA ALA A 611 24.76 57.89 -29.69
C ALA A 611 23.92 58.05 -30.95
N VAL A 612 24.09 59.18 -31.63
CA VAL A 612 23.54 59.46 -32.95
C VAL A 612 24.71 59.68 -33.90
N ASP A 613 24.74 58.99 -35.04
CA ASP A 613 25.77 59.10 -36.08
C ASP A 613 25.10 59.28 -37.46
N GLY A 614 25.86 59.80 -38.43
CA GLY A 614 25.37 60.06 -39.79
C GLY A 614 24.67 61.40 -40.00
N LEU A 615 24.80 62.34 -39.05
CA LEU A 615 24.35 63.71 -39.21
C LEU A 615 25.26 64.50 -40.17
N ASN A 616 24.72 65.57 -40.73
CA ASN A 616 25.47 66.53 -41.54
C ASN A 616 25.11 67.94 -41.12
N ILE A 617 25.60 68.36 -39.94
CA ILE A 617 25.36 69.69 -39.40
C ILE A 617 26.64 70.52 -39.58
N PRO A 618 26.66 71.46 -40.54
CA PRO A 618 27.84 72.28 -40.76
C PRO A 618 28.11 73.19 -39.56
N ALA A 619 29.28 73.07 -38.95
CA ALA A 619 29.84 74.08 -38.06
C ALA A 619 31.17 74.61 -38.63
N SER A 620 31.62 75.77 -38.17
CA SER A 620 32.66 76.59 -38.83
C SER A 620 33.88 75.81 -39.35
N PHE A 621 34.48 74.95 -38.53
CA PHE A 621 35.71 74.20 -38.88
C PHE A 621 35.56 72.68 -38.80
N VAL A 622 34.43 72.21 -38.26
CA VAL A 622 34.13 70.81 -38.00
C VAL A 622 32.71 70.57 -38.48
N ASN A 623 32.51 69.57 -39.33
CA ASN A 623 31.17 69.08 -39.61
C ASN A 623 30.75 68.18 -38.46
N ILE A 624 29.64 68.49 -37.78
CA ILE A 624 29.12 67.63 -36.72
C ILE A 624 28.43 66.45 -37.39
N THR A 625 29.02 65.26 -37.20
CA THR A 625 28.53 64.00 -37.77
C THR A 625 27.65 63.23 -36.79
N GLY A 626 27.60 63.65 -35.53
CA GLY A 626 26.83 62.94 -34.51
C GLY A 626 26.88 63.56 -33.13
N PHE A 627 26.07 63.01 -32.23
CA PHE A 627 26.03 63.35 -30.81
C PHE A 627 26.22 62.08 -29.99
N VAL A 628 26.83 62.21 -28.82
CA VAL A 628 26.99 61.11 -27.86
C VAL A 628 26.80 61.65 -26.46
N GLY A 629 26.09 60.92 -25.60
CA GLY A 629 25.90 61.38 -24.24
C GLY A 629 24.96 60.51 -23.43
N GLY A 630 24.80 60.86 -22.16
CA GLY A 630 24.01 60.09 -21.21
C GLY A 630 23.95 60.76 -19.84
N ALA A 631 23.07 60.25 -19.01
CA ALA A 631 22.98 60.63 -17.60
C ALA A 631 22.98 59.39 -16.73
N TYR A 632 23.56 59.49 -15.54
CA TYR A 632 23.65 58.37 -14.63
C TYR A 632 23.67 58.82 -13.17
N TYR A 633 23.11 57.97 -12.32
CA TYR A 633 23.07 58.11 -10.87
C TYR A 633 23.75 56.92 -10.21
N ARG A 634 24.75 57.18 -9.34
CA ARG A 634 25.56 56.12 -8.69
C ARG A 634 26.18 55.12 -9.66
N MET A 635 26.63 55.63 -10.80
CA MET A 635 27.43 54.90 -11.77
C MET A 635 28.55 55.78 -12.27
N ARG A 636 29.53 55.19 -12.94
CA ARG A 636 30.52 55.94 -13.71
C ARG A 636 30.84 55.23 -15.02
N PRO A 637 31.33 55.95 -16.04
CA PRO A 637 31.97 55.33 -17.19
C PRO A 637 33.18 54.53 -16.75
N GLU A 638 33.34 53.31 -17.26
CA GLU A 638 34.55 52.52 -17.10
C GLU A 638 35.72 53.19 -17.84
N ASP A 639 36.86 53.30 -17.17
CA ASP A 639 38.02 54.04 -17.67
C ASP A 639 38.52 53.48 -19.02
N GLY A 640 38.70 54.37 -20.01
CA GLY A 640 39.17 53.99 -21.36
C GLY A 640 38.08 53.58 -22.36
N THR A 641 36.80 53.73 -22.05
CA THR A 641 35.67 53.32 -22.93
C THR A 641 35.08 54.43 -23.82
N MET A 642 35.82 55.50 -24.13
CA MET A 642 35.42 56.40 -25.23
C MET A 642 35.50 55.62 -26.55
N ALA A 643 34.34 55.20 -27.05
CA ALA A 643 34.06 54.54 -28.33
C ALA A 643 35.30 53.97 -29.04
N ASN A 644 35.61 52.68 -28.81
CA ASN A 644 36.41 51.94 -29.78
C ASN A 644 35.71 50.64 -30.19
N LYS A 645 35.76 50.41 -31.50
CA LYS A 645 35.11 49.32 -32.24
C LYS A 645 35.50 47.96 -31.66
N ASP A 646 34.54 47.05 -31.68
CA ASP A 646 34.79 45.61 -31.65
C ASP A 646 35.47 45.06 -30.38
N LYS A 647 34.88 45.29 -29.20
CA LYS A 647 35.12 44.41 -28.04
C LYS A 647 34.12 43.26 -28.04
N GLU A 648 34.64 42.04 -28.06
CA GLU A 648 33.90 40.80 -27.77
C GLU A 648 33.19 40.95 -26.42
N GLY A 649 31.86 40.93 -26.44
CA GLY A 649 31.01 41.26 -25.28
C GLY A 649 29.87 42.23 -25.63
N ASN A 650 29.96 42.94 -26.76
CA ASN A 650 28.81 43.61 -27.36
C ASN A 650 27.81 42.56 -27.85
N ILE A 651 26.64 42.49 -27.22
CA ILE A 651 25.56 41.62 -27.65
C ILE A 651 25.01 42.20 -28.97
N SER A 652 25.44 41.62 -30.08
CA SER A 652 24.96 41.86 -31.46
C SER A 652 24.99 43.32 -31.97
N GLY A 653 26.17 43.87 -32.27
CA GLY A 653 26.31 45.01 -33.20
C GLY A 653 25.82 46.39 -32.74
N ILE A 654 25.15 46.50 -31.58
CA ILE A 654 24.70 47.76 -30.97
C ILE A 654 25.90 48.42 -30.27
N LYS A 655 26.21 49.67 -30.61
CA LYS A 655 27.36 50.39 -30.04
C LYS A 655 26.94 51.16 -28.78
N ARG A 656 27.73 51.07 -27.71
CA ARG A 656 27.54 51.94 -26.52
C ARG A 656 28.36 53.21 -26.65
N ALA A 657 27.84 54.30 -26.10
CA ALA A 657 28.60 55.53 -25.95
C ALA A 657 29.77 55.34 -24.96
N PHE A 658 29.48 54.73 -23.81
CA PHE A 658 30.40 54.39 -22.72
C PHE A 658 29.87 53.15 -21.99
N GLU A 659 30.73 52.37 -21.33
CA GLU A 659 30.29 51.29 -20.45
C GLU A 659 30.08 51.83 -19.04
N LEU A 660 28.86 51.74 -18.50
CA LEU A 660 28.54 52.22 -17.15
C LEU A 660 28.69 51.08 -16.13
N ILE A 661 29.43 51.35 -15.05
CA ILE A 661 29.59 50.45 -13.91
C ILE A 661 29.07 51.11 -12.61
N PRO A 662 28.44 50.37 -11.68
CA PRO A 662 27.96 50.94 -10.43
C PRO A 662 29.08 51.53 -9.57
N ASP A 663 28.87 52.73 -9.03
CA ASP A 663 29.80 53.42 -8.13
C ASP A 663 29.02 54.27 -7.12
N ALA A 664 29.08 53.90 -5.83
CA ALA A 664 28.30 54.56 -4.78
C ALA A 664 28.75 56.01 -4.52
N SER A 665 29.97 56.39 -4.93
CA SER A 665 30.53 57.72 -4.71
C SER A 665 30.00 58.79 -5.67
N VAL A 666 29.39 58.36 -6.78
CA VAL A 666 28.83 59.26 -7.79
C VAL A 666 27.39 59.59 -7.45
N GLU A 667 27.02 60.87 -7.45
CA GLU A 667 25.62 61.29 -7.32
C GLU A 667 24.95 61.27 -8.69
N LEU A 668 24.49 62.42 -9.20
CA LEU A 668 23.91 62.56 -10.53
C LEU A 668 24.90 63.27 -11.45
N GLU A 669 25.22 62.65 -12.58
CA GLU A 669 26.10 63.24 -13.59
C GLU A 669 25.47 63.19 -14.98
N LEU A 670 25.89 64.14 -15.82
CA LEU A 670 25.54 64.25 -17.22
C LEU A 670 26.83 64.32 -18.04
N LYS A 671 26.94 63.50 -19.07
CA LYS A 671 28.05 63.53 -20.02
C LYS A 671 27.50 63.71 -21.43
N ALA A 672 28.06 64.67 -22.18
CA ALA A 672 27.68 64.93 -23.56
C ALA A 672 28.91 65.25 -24.41
N GLY A 673 28.84 64.91 -25.70
CA GLY A 673 29.90 65.11 -26.67
C GLY A 673 29.33 65.13 -28.10
N VAL A 674 30.16 65.60 -29.02
CA VAL A 674 29.87 65.65 -30.45
C VAL A 674 30.87 64.78 -31.20
N LEU A 675 30.39 64.08 -32.23
CA LEU A 675 31.23 63.44 -33.25
C LEU A 675 31.45 64.48 -34.36
N GLY A 676 32.68 64.63 -34.82
CA GLY A 676 33.02 65.66 -35.79
C GLY A 676 34.07 65.21 -36.81
N ALA A 677 33.90 65.64 -38.06
CA ALA A 677 34.88 65.48 -39.11
C ALA A 677 35.43 66.86 -39.53
N PHE A 678 36.75 67.00 -39.65
CA PHE A 678 37.35 68.24 -40.15
C PHE A 678 37.00 68.43 -41.63
N GLN A 679 36.58 69.63 -42.00
CA GLN A 679 36.34 69.96 -43.40
C GLN A 679 37.69 70.04 -44.14
N SER A 680 37.94 69.12 -45.08
CA SER A 680 39.14 69.18 -45.92
C SER A 680 39.02 70.30 -46.95
N LYS A 681 39.69 71.44 -46.72
CA LYS A 681 39.99 72.38 -47.81
C LYS A 681 41.31 71.99 -48.46
N CYS A 682 41.25 71.20 -49.53
CA CYS A 682 42.30 71.14 -50.54
C CYS A 682 41.71 71.52 -51.89
N SER A 683 41.87 72.79 -52.27
CA SER A 683 41.62 73.25 -53.64
C SER A 683 42.85 72.95 -54.48
N PHE A 684 42.73 72.09 -55.49
CA PHE A 684 43.68 72.02 -56.61
C PHE A 684 43.07 72.75 -57.80
N PHE A 685 43.81 73.69 -58.40
CA PHE A 685 43.64 74.13 -59.79
C PHE A 685 44.96 73.89 -60.51
N MET A 686 44.90 73.35 -61.73
CA MET A 686 46.03 72.97 -62.59
C MET A 686 46.11 73.89 -63.83
N ALA A 687 47.33 74.06 -64.35
CA ALA A 687 47.79 74.59 -65.66
C ALA A 687 47.75 76.13 -65.85
N ILE A 688 48.78 76.84 -66.35
CA ILE A 688 50.03 76.52 -67.10
C ILE A 688 51.25 77.00 -66.31
#